data_AF-A0A452GMS4-F1
#
_entry.id   AF-A0A452GMS4-F1
#
_cell.length_a   1.000
_cell.length_b   1.000
_cell.length_c   1.000
_cell.angle_alpha   90.00
_cell.angle_beta   90.00
_cell.angle_gamma   90.00
#
_symmetry.space_group_name_H-M   'P 1'
#
loop_
_entity.id
_entity.type
_entity.pdbx_description
1 polymer ?
#
loop_
_entity_poly.entity_id
_entity_poly.type
_entity_poly.pdbx_seq_one_letter_code
_entity_poly.pdbx_strand_id
1 'polypeptide(L)'
;MSKKSRAKGERSDMEIEAVQAANEELRIKLTNIQIEFQQEKSKVGKLRERIQEVKQEREQEQHKHTAYISELKAKLHEEKMKELQAVRELLIRQHEQEVARMVKIKDSEIQRLQSTVNVLRDGAADKVKTALLNEAREEARKAFDCERIKMQQEILELKTGKKQLEEALNNIMQADKMKAADLRTAYQSHQDEVNRIKRECERDIRRLMDEIKGKDRVILALEKDLGVQAGHAQKLLLQKEALDEQLVQVKEAERYHGSPKKELPPGVGDITEMMGSPEQHMDERDIRRFQLKIAELNAVIRKLEDRNTLLADERNELLKRSRETEGQLKPLVEKNKRMTKKNEDMLQCIQRMEEKIKNLTRENAEMREKLSTQPTLKRHTSLNDLSSTREEQEMEFLRLQVIEQQHVIDDLTVEREQLLRPKKPKRKSLKPPKRHVVETFFGFDEESVDSETSSVTSYNTDKTDRTPATPEEDLDDSTLKEEADLRFCQLTREYQALQRAYALLQEQVGGTLDAEREARTREQLQADLLRYQAKIEDLEKSLIEKGQDSKWIEEKQLLIRTNQELLEKIYKMELEENQLKNEMQDAKDQNELLEFRVLELEERERRSPAFNLHITTFPENNGSALQLFCQQEGIKDVNISELMKKLDILGDNGNLRNEEQVAIIQAGTVLSLCEKWLKQIEGTEAALTQKMMDLENEKDLFSKQKGYLEEELDYRKQALDQAYMKIQELEATLYNALQQDPGRRASESLNEVQREDLRAAVEKVRRQILRQSREFDSQILHERMELLQQAQQRIRELEDKIELQKRQLKEIEEKFLFLFLFFSLAFIVWP
;
A
#
# COMPACT_ATOMS: atom_id res chain seq x y z
N MET A 1 -77.48 90.15 1.82
CA MET A 1 -76.44 90.15 0.76
C MET A 1 -75.28 89.26 1.18
N SER A 2 -75.11 88.12 0.49
CA SER A 2 -73.86 87.42 0.13
C SER A 2 -72.85 86.87 1.16
N LYS A 3 -72.49 85.57 0.93
CA LYS A 3 -71.19 84.86 1.12
C LYS A 3 -70.78 84.47 2.55
N LYS A 4 -70.05 83.36 2.84
CA LYS A 4 -69.72 82.05 2.23
C LYS A 4 -68.86 81.32 3.32
N SER A 5 -69.07 80.01 3.52
CA SER A 5 -68.10 78.99 4.02
C SER A 5 -67.38 79.12 5.39
N ARG A 6 -67.44 78.06 6.22
CA ARG A 6 -66.36 77.05 6.39
C ARG A 6 -66.72 75.96 7.44
N ALA A 7 -66.71 74.70 7.00
CA ALA A 7 -66.68 73.51 7.85
C ALA A 7 -65.30 73.41 8.56
N LYS A 8 -65.29 73.20 9.88
CA LYS A 8 -64.06 73.04 10.67
C LYS A 8 -64.25 72.13 11.91
N GLY A 9 -65.13 71.12 11.81
CA GLY A 9 -65.40 70.13 12.88
C GLY A 9 -65.05 68.68 12.52
N GLU A 10 -65.07 68.28 11.24
CA GLU A 10 -64.96 66.86 10.86
C GLU A 10 -63.53 66.28 10.89
N ARG A 11 -62.46 67.11 10.94
CA ARG A 11 -61.07 66.60 10.94
C ARG A 11 -60.59 66.06 12.29
N SER A 12 -61.04 66.63 13.42
CA SER A 12 -60.59 66.18 14.74
C SER A 12 -61.21 64.85 15.15
N ASP A 13 -62.45 64.59 14.75
CA ASP A 13 -63.18 63.38 15.14
C ASP A 13 -62.67 62.16 14.35
N MET A 14 -62.34 62.33 13.07
CA MET A 14 -61.71 61.27 12.26
C MET A 14 -60.31 60.87 12.76
N GLU A 15 -59.51 61.82 13.26
CA GLU A 15 -58.20 61.53 13.84
C GLU A 15 -58.32 60.77 15.17
N ILE A 16 -59.31 61.11 16.00
CA ILE A 16 -59.61 60.41 17.25
C ILE A 16 -60.10 58.97 16.97
N GLU A 17 -60.98 58.78 15.99
CA GLU A 17 -61.45 57.44 15.58
C GLU A 17 -60.30 56.58 15.02
N ALA A 18 -59.40 57.16 14.21
CA ALA A 18 -58.24 56.42 13.69
C ALA A 18 -57.27 55.98 14.81
N VAL A 19 -57.06 56.82 15.81
CA VAL A 19 -56.22 56.48 16.99
C VAL A 19 -56.91 55.44 17.88
N GLN A 20 -58.23 55.48 18.00
CA GLN A 20 -59.00 54.45 18.72
C GLN A 20 -58.96 53.11 17.99
N ALA A 21 -59.11 53.10 16.67
CA ALA A 21 -59.00 51.90 15.84
C ALA A 21 -57.59 51.29 15.92
N ALA A 22 -56.54 52.11 15.85
CA ALA A 22 -55.15 51.66 16.01
C ALA A 22 -54.89 51.08 17.42
N ASN A 23 -55.46 51.68 18.47
CA ASN A 23 -55.36 51.16 19.83
C ASN A 23 -56.09 49.82 19.99
N GLU A 24 -57.26 49.65 19.37
CA GLU A 24 -58.00 48.39 19.40
C GLU A 24 -57.25 47.30 18.61
N GLU A 25 -56.67 47.65 17.46
CA GLU A 25 -55.82 46.75 16.69
C GLU A 25 -54.57 46.32 17.47
N LEU A 26 -53.95 47.24 18.22
CA LEU A 26 -52.83 46.93 19.10
C LEU A 26 -53.23 46.02 20.27
N ARG A 27 -54.43 46.20 20.85
CA ARG A 27 -54.97 45.30 21.89
C ARG A 27 -55.24 43.90 21.36
N ILE A 28 -55.79 43.77 20.15
CA ILE A 28 -56.00 42.48 19.49
C ILE A 28 -54.65 41.81 19.21
N LYS A 29 -53.67 42.55 18.68
CA LYS A 29 -52.30 42.04 18.45
C LYS A 29 -51.63 41.56 19.74
N LEU A 30 -51.74 42.33 20.83
CA LEU A 30 -51.19 41.95 22.13
C LEU A 30 -51.84 40.67 22.66
N THR A 31 -53.16 40.54 22.51
CA THR A 31 -53.91 39.34 22.92
C THR A 31 -53.50 38.12 22.11
N ASN A 32 -53.34 38.26 20.78
CA ASN A 32 -52.86 37.19 19.92
C ASN A 32 -51.44 36.75 20.30
N ILE A 33 -50.53 37.69 20.54
CA ILE A 33 -49.16 37.39 20.99
C ILE A 33 -49.17 36.67 22.35
N GLN A 34 -50.06 37.04 23.27
CA GLN A 34 -50.21 36.34 24.55
C GLN A 34 -50.71 34.90 24.38
N ILE A 35 -51.65 34.66 23.46
CA ILE A 35 -52.14 33.31 23.14
C ILE A 35 -51.03 32.47 22.50
N GLU A 36 -50.31 33.03 21.52
CA GLU A 36 -49.19 32.37 20.86
C GLU A 36 -48.08 32.02 21.86
N PHE A 37 -47.72 32.94 22.76
CA PHE A 37 -46.74 32.69 23.82
C PHE A 37 -47.19 31.55 24.74
N GLN A 38 -48.46 31.51 25.13
CA GLN A 38 -48.97 30.45 26.00
C GLN A 38 -49.00 29.09 25.28
N GLN A 39 -49.36 29.07 23.99
CA GLN A 39 -49.28 27.86 23.16
C GLN A 39 -47.84 27.36 23.02
N GLU A 40 -46.90 28.27 22.79
CA GLU A 40 -45.47 27.93 22.66
C GLU A 40 -44.91 27.39 23.98
N LYS A 41 -45.30 28.00 25.10
CA LYS A 41 -44.96 27.49 26.45
C LYS A 41 -45.49 26.07 26.67
N SER A 42 -46.72 25.75 26.22
CA SER A 42 -47.26 24.39 26.28
C SER A 42 -46.52 23.41 25.37
N LYS A 43 -46.12 23.83 24.16
CA LYS A 43 -45.30 22.99 23.26
C LYS A 43 -43.93 22.70 23.87
N VAL A 44 -43.27 23.70 24.45
CA VAL A 44 -41.99 23.53 25.16
C VAL A 44 -42.14 22.58 26.35
N GLY A 45 -43.25 22.64 27.08
CA GLY A 45 -43.58 21.68 28.14
C GLY A 45 -43.62 20.23 27.63
N LYS A 46 -44.37 19.98 26.56
CA LYS A 46 -44.46 18.65 25.92
C LYS A 46 -43.12 18.17 25.36
N LEU A 47 -42.31 19.07 24.79
CA LEU A 47 -40.97 18.72 24.32
C LEU A 47 -40.05 18.30 25.48
N ARG A 48 -40.16 18.94 26.66
CA ARG A 48 -39.42 18.53 27.86
C ARG A 48 -39.84 17.15 28.35
N GLU A 49 -41.14 16.86 28.37
CA GLU A 49 -41.66 15.52 28.71
C GLU A 49 -41.13 14.48 27.71
N ARG A 50 -41.18 14.78 26.40
CA ARG A 50 -40.68 13.87 25.37
C ARG A 50 -39.18 13.62 25.46
N ILE A 51 -38.39 14.63 25.80
CA ILE A 51 -36.95 14.47 26.06
C ILE A 51 -36.71 13.56 27.26
N GLN A 52 -37.52 13.67 28.31
CA GLN A 52 -37.41 12.83 29.50
C GLN A 52 -37.81 11.37 29.21
N GLU A 53 -38.86 11.15 28.40
CA GLU A 53 -39.26 9.81 27.92
C GLU A 53 -38.13 9.15 27.12
N VAL A 54 -37.57 9.86 26.13
CA VAL A 54 -36.46 9.34 25.29
C VAL A 54 -35.23 9.03 26.15
N LYS A 55 -34.97 9.82 27.19
CA LYS A 55 -33.87 9.56 28.13
C LYS A 55 -34.13 8.27 28.93
N GLN A 56 -35.34 8.06 29.43
CA GLN A 56 -35.72 6.84 30.14
C GLN A 56 -35.67 5.60 29.24
N GLU A 57 -36.13 5.69 28.00
CA GLU A 57 -36.04 4.60 27.01
C GLU A 57 -34.58 4.23 26.75
N ARG A 58 -33.70 5.22 26.57
CA ARG A 58 -32.26 5.00 26.40
C ARG A 58 -31.63 4.32 27.62
N GLU A 59 -32.00 4.76 28.82
CA GLU A 59 -31.51 4.15 30.06
C GLU A 59 -31.99 2.70 30.20
N GLN A 60 -33.26 2.40 29.88
CA GLN A 60 -33.78 1.03 29.89
C GLN A 60 -33.07 0.14 28.88
N GLU A 61 -32.82 0.63 27.67
CA GLU A 61 -32.12 -0.13 26.64
C GLU A 61 -30.66 -0.40 27.04
N GLN A 62 -30.00 0.58 27.67
CA GLN A 62 -28.65 0.39 28.23
C GLN A 62 -28.63 -0.67 29.34
N HIS A 63 -29.66 -0.74 30.18
CA HIS A 63 -29.80 -1.79 31.19
C HIS A 63 -30.00 -3.17 30.56
N LYS A 64 -30.83 -3.29 29.50
CA LYS A 64 -31.01 -4.54 28.76
C LYS A 64 -29.70 -5.03 28.12
N HIS A 65 -28.95 -4.13 27.48
CA HIS A 65 -27.64 -4.48 26.91
C HIS A 65 -26.66 -4.95 27.98
N THR A 66 -26.63 -4.28 29.14
CA THR A 66 -25.77 -4.66 30.26
C THR A 66 -26.15 -6.04 30.82
N ALA A 67 -27.45 -6.33 30.96
CA ALA A 67 -27.94 -7.64 31.37
C ALA A 67 -27.58 -8.74 30.37
N TYR A 68 -27.77 -8.48 29.07
CA TYR A 68 -27.43 -9.42 28.00
C TYR A 68 -25.93 -9.74 27.97
N ILE A 69 -25.05 -8.73 28.07
CA ILE A 69 -23.60 -8.94 28.15
C ILE A 69 -23.23 -9.77 29.38
N SER A 70 -23.89 -9.51 30.52
CA SER A 70 -23.64 -10.25 31.76
C SER A 70 -24.07 -11.72 31.65
N GLU A 71 -25.22 -11.98 31.02
CA GLU A 71 -25.70 -13.34 30.72
C GLU A 71 -24.76 -14.07 29.75
N LEU A 72 -24.27 -13.39 28.71
CA LEU A 72 -23.33 -13.96 27.75
C LEU A 72 -22.00 -14.35 28.43
N LYS A 73 -21.47 -13.47 29.30
CA LYS A 73 -20.28 -13.75 30.10
C LYS A 73 -20.49 -14.94 31.03
N ALA A 74 -21.66 -15.06 31.65
CA ALA A 74 -21.99 -16.18 32.51
C ALA A 74 -22.06 -17.50 31.73
N LYS A 75 -22.70 -17.51 30.55
CA LYS A 75 -22.77 -18.68 29.65
C LYS A 75 -21.39 -19.11 29.17
N LEU A 76 -20.56 -18.17 28.73
CA LEU A 76 -19.19 -18.45 28.29
C LEU A 76 -18.35 -19.03 29.44
N HIS A 77 -18.50 -18.50 30.66
CA HIS A 77 -17.83 -19.06 31.84
C HIS A 77 -18.35 -20.47 32.17
N GLU A 78 -19.65 -20.73 32.05
CA GLU A 78 -20.23 -22.06 32.24
C GLU A 78 -19.70 -23.08 31.21
N GLU A 79 -19.65 -22.70 29.93
CA GLU A 79 -19.09 -23.52 28.84
C GLU A 79 -17.61 -23.81 29.08
N LYS A 80 -16.81 -22.78 29.42
CA LYS A 80 -15.40 -22.94 29.79
C LYS A 80 -15.23 -23.93 30.95
N MET A 81 -16.07 -23.85 31.98
CA MET A 81 -16.01 -24.78 33.12
C MET A 81 -16.42 -26.21 32.73
N LYS A 82 -17.40 -26.37 31.83
CA LYS A 82 -17.79 -27.69 31.30
C LYS A 82 -16.67 -28.31 30.47
N GLU A 83 -16.00 -27.53 29.62
CA GLU A 83 -14.86 -28.01 28.83
C GLU A 83 -13.67 -28.39 29.73
N LEU A 84 -13.35 -27.55 30.71
CA LEU A 84 -12.30 -27.86 31.70
C LEU A 84 -12.60 -29.16 32.46
N GLN A 85 -13.87 -29.37 32.85
CA GLN A 85 -14.28 -30.61 33.51
C GLN A 85 -14.19 -31.82 32.56
N ALA A 86 -14.58 -31.68 31.30
CA ALA A 86 -14.47 -32.75 30.30
C ALA A 86 -13.00 -33.13 30.04
N VAL A 87 -12.09 -32.15 29.93
CA VAL A 87 -10.65 -32.40 29.78
C VAL A 87 -10.09 -33.09 31.02
N ARG A 88 -10.51 -32.66 32.23
CA ARG A 88 -10.10 -33.30 33.48
C ARG A 88 -10.54 -34.76 33.56
N GLU A 89 -11.78 -35.06 33.19
CA GLU A 89 -12.32 -36.43 33.16
C GLU A 89 -11.60 -37.30 32.12
N LEU A 90 -11.26 -36.75 30.96
CA LEU A 90 -10.47 -37.44 29.94
C LEU A 90 -9.08 -37.80 30.47
N LEU A 91 -8.38 -36.86 31.11
CA LEU A 91 -7.07 -37.10 31.72
C LEU A 91 -7.13 -38.16 32.82
N ILE A 92 -8.16 -38.13 33.67
CA ILE A 92 -8.36 -39.16 34.71
C ILE A 92 -8.55 -40.53 34.06
N ARG A 93 -9.40 -40.63 33.04
CA ARG A 93 -9.60 -41.89 32.29
C ARG A 93 -8.30 -42.40 31.65
N GLN A 94 -7.52 -41.50 31.07
CA GLN A 94 -6.23 -41.84 30.47
C GLN A 94 -5.27 -42.36 31.54
N HIS A 95 -5.17 -41.67 32.68
CA HIS A 95 -4.33 -42.10 33.79
C HIS A 95 -4.76 -43.48 34.33
N GLU A 96 -6.05 -43.72 34.53
CA GLU A 96 -6.59 -45.02 34.94
C GLU A 96 -6.25 -46.12 33.93
N GLN A 97 -6.34 -45.83 32.63
CA GLN A 97 -5.96 -46.76 31.56
C GLN A 97 -4.46 -47.06 31.57
N GLU A 98 -3.61 -46.05 31.81
CA GLU A 98 -2.16 -46.19 31.96
C GLU A 98 -1.81 -47.08 33.16
N VAL A 99 -2.45 -46.83 34.31
CA VAL A 99 -2.27 -47.61 35.54
C VAL A 99 -2.71 -49.06 35.31
N ALA A 100 -3.87 -49.29 34.69
CA ALA A 100 -4.33 -50.65 34.36
C ALA A 100 -3.37 -51.37 33.40
N ARG A 101 -2.79 -50.66 32.43
CA ARG A 101 -1.77 -51.20 31.52
C ARG A 101 -0.49 -51.58 32.29
N MET A 102 -0.03 -50.71 33.19
CA MET A 102 1.14 -50.96 34.04
C MET A 102 0.94 -52.13 35.00
N VAL A 103 -0.24 -52.28 35.60
CA VAL A 103 -0.58 -53.43 36.44
C VAL A 103 -0.48 -54.72 35.64
N LYS A 104 -1.05 -54.78 34.42
CA LYS A 104 -0.95 -55.96 33.55
C LYS A 104 0.50 -56.32 33.20
N ILE A 105 1.34 -55.33 32.89
CA ILE A 105 2.75 -55.55 32.61
C ILE A 105 3.44 -56.14 33.85
N LYS A 106 3.23 -55.55 35.03
CA LYS A 106 3.83 -56.04 36.28
C LYS A 106 3.33 -57.44 36.65
N ASP A 107 2.04 -57.73 36.49
CA ASP A 107 1.48 -59.06 36.76
C ASP A 107 2.08 -60.11 35.82
N SER A 108 2.26 -59.78 34.55
CA SER A 108 2.91 -60.68 33.58
C SER A 108 4.38 -60.95 33.93
N GLU A 109 5.12 -59.93 34.39
CA GLU A 109 6.50 -60.08 34.83
C GLU A 109 6.62 -60.88 36.12
N ILE A 110 5.69 -60.68 37.07
CA ILE A 110 5.61 -61.48 38.30
C ILE A 110 5.35 -62.95 37.96
N GLN A 111 4.42 -63.25 37.04
CA GLN A 111 4.15 -64.62 36.60
C GLN A 111 5.37 -65.26 35.90
N ARG A 112 6.08 -64.48 35.08
CA ARG A 112 7.32 -64.92 34.40
C ARG A 112 8.43 -65.25 35.40
N LEU A 113 8.67 -64.35 36.37
CA LEU A 113 9.65 -64.55 37.43
C LEU A 113 9.27 -65.73 38.33
N GLN A 114 8.00 -65.88 38.70
CA GLN A 114 7.51 -67.05 39.46
C GLN A 114 7.73 -68.36 38.70
N SER A 115 7.46 -68.38 37.39
CA SER A 115 7.69 -69.56 36.54
C SER A 115 9.19 -69.91 36.49
N THR A 116 10.06 -68.90 36.33
CA THR A 116 11.52 -69.07 36.33
C THR A 116 12.04 -69.59 37.67
N VAL A 117 11.55 -69.03 38.79
CA VAL A 117 11.90 -69.48 40.14
C VAL A 117 11.48 -70.93 40.37
N ASN A 118 10.32 -71.35 39.88
CA ASN A 118 9.88 -72.74 39.99
C ASN A 118 10.80 -73.70 39.21
N VAL A 119 11.19 -73.34 37.99
CA VAL A 119 12.13 -74.17 37.20
C VAL A 119 13.52 -74.24 37.84
N LEU A 120 14.00 -73.15 38.46
CA LEU A 120 15.26 -73.14 39.21
C LEU A 120 15.18 -73.99 40.48
N ARG A 121 14.04 -73.99 41.17
CA ARG A 121 13.80 -74.79 42.38
C ARG A 121 13.81 -76.30 42.08
N ASP A 122 13.42 -76.71 40.86
CA ASP A 122 13.45 -78.10 40.40
C ASP A 122 14.83 -78.57 39.89
N GLY A 123 15.87 -77.71 39.94
CA GLY A 123 17.27 -78.11 39.74
C GLY A 123 17.68 -78.48 38.31
N ALA A 124 16.93 -78.10 37.28
CA ALA A 124 17.17 -78.50 35.90
C ALA A 124 17.72 -77.36 35.01
N ALA A 125 19.02 -77.07 35.11
CA ALA A 125 19.68 -75.99 34.37
C ALA A 125 19.50 -76.08 32.83
N ASP A 126 19.48 -77.30 32.27
CA ASP A 126 19.26 -77.50 30.83
C ASP A 126 17.82 -77.18 30.37
N LYS A 127 16.83 -77.35 31.27
CA LYS A 127 15.45 -76.94 31.00
C LYS A 127 15.31 -75.41 31.04
N VAL A 128 16.05 -74.73 31.92
CA VAL A 128 16.10 -73.25 31.97
C VAL A 128 16.69 -72.68 30.68
N LYS A 129 17.81 -73.21 30.20
CA LYS A 129 18.44 -72.76 28.94
C LYS A 129 17.51 -72.93 27.73
N THR A 130 16.83 -74.07 27.66
CA THR A 130 15.88 -74.35 26.57
C THR A 130 14.64 -73.47 26.67
N ALA A 131 14.12 -73.20 27.88
CA ALA A 131 13.00 -72.29 28.12
C ALA A 131 13.33 -70.85 27.72
N LEU A 132 14.50 -70.33 28.13
CA LEU A 132 14.95 -68.97 27.80
C LEU A 132 15.19 -68.78 26.29
N LEU A 133 15.72 -69.79 25.59
CA LEU A 133 15.89 -69.73 24.14
C LEU A 133 14.54 -69.73 23.39
N ASN A 134 13.55 -70.49 23.86
CA ASN A 134 12.21 -70.47 23.30
C ASN A 134 11.49 -69.15 23.61
N GLU A 135 11.70 -68.58 24.80
CA GLU A 135 11.16 -67.28 25.20
C GLU A 135 11.75 -66.15 24.37
N ALA A 136 13.07 -66.11 24.16
CA ALA A 136 13.72 -65.12 23.30
C ALA A 136 13.23 -65.21 21.84
N ARG A 137 12.95 -66.42 21.34
CA ARG A 137 12.39 -66.62 20.00
C ARG A 137 10.93 -66.15 19.90
N GLU A 138 10.11 -66.43 20.90
CA GLU A 138 8.72 -65.97 20.93
C GLU A 138 8.63 -64.46 21.13
N GLU A 139 9.52 -63.86 21.91
CA GLU A 139 9.59 -62.40 22.09
C GLU A 139 10.01 -61.70 20.79
N ALA A 140 11.00 -62.24 20.07
CA ALA A 140 11.39 -61.73 18.75
C ALA A 140 10.23 -61.83 17.72
N ARG A 141 9.46 -62.93 17.75
CA ARG A 141 8.26 -63.10 16.91
C ARG A 141 7.18 -62.08 17.25
N LYS A 142 6.88 -61.88 18.54
CA LYS A 142 5.89 -60.90 19.00
C LYS A 142 6.29 -59.47 18.65
N ALA A 143 7.57 -59.11 18.83
CA ALA A 143 8.09 -57.80 18.46
C ALA A 143 7.89 -57.53 16.96
N PHE A 144 8.27 -58.50 16.11
CA PHE A 144 8.06 -58.41 14.66
C PHE A 144 6.58 -58.31 14.28
N ASP A 145 5.70 -59.11 14.90
CA ASP A 145 4.26 -59.05 14.64
C ASP A 145 3.64 -57.73 15.09
N CYS A 146 4.08 -57.15 16.22
CA CYS A 146 3.68 -55.82 16.69
C CYS A 146 4.10 -54.72 15.71
N GLU A 147 5.35 -54.74 15.23
CA GLU A 147 5.82 -53.80 14.22
C GLU A 147 5.05 -53.94 12.90
N ARG A 148 4.81 -55.17 12.45
CA ARG A 148 4.00 -55.43 11.26
C ARG A 148 2.60 -54.83 11.39
N ILE A 149 1.92 -55.02 12.53
CA ILE A 149 0.59 -54.47 12.78
C ILE A 149 0.63 -52.93 12.82
N LYS A 150 1.65 -52.35 13.46
CA LYS A 150 1.84 -50.89 13.51
C LYS A 150 2.02 -50.30 12.12
N MET A 151 2.87 -50.91 11.28
CA MET A 151 3.08 -50.49 9.90
C MET A 151 1.80 -50.66 9.05
N GLN A 152 1.04 -51.73 9.26
CA GLN A 152 -0.26 -51.93 8.59
C GLN A 152 -1.28 -50.85 8.97
N GLN A 153 -1.32 -50.46 10.25
CA GLN A 153 -2.19 -49.40 10.75
C GLN A 153 -1.78 -48.03 10.17
N GLU A 154 -0.49 -47.72 10.14
CA GLU A 154 0.04 -46.50 9.54
C GLU A 154 -0.28 -46.41 8.03
N ILE A 155 -0.17 -47.53 7.30
CA ILE A 155 -0.60 -47.61 5.89
C ILE A 155 -2.09 -47.31 5.73
N LEU A 156 -2.94 -47.78 6.65
CA LEU A 156 -4.39 -47.51 6.62
C LEU A 156 -4.68 -46.03 6.89
N GLU A 157 -4.00 -45.43 7.86
CA GLU A 157 -4.13 -44.00 8.19
C GLU A 157 -3.62 -43.09 7.06
N LEU A 158 -2.51 -43.47 6.41
CA LEU A 158 -2.03 -42.77 5.23
C LEU A 158 -3.02 -42.87 4.07
N LYS A 159 -3.69 -44.02 3.90
CA LYS A 159 -4.74 -44.18 2.87
C LYS A 159 -5.96 -43.32 3.15
N THR A 160 -6.41 -43.22 4.39
CA THR A 160 -7.55 -42.36 4.75
C THR A 160 -7.19 -40.89 4.63
N GLY A 161 -6.01 -40.48 5.09
CA GLY A 161 -5.49 -39.11 4.93
C GLY A 161 -5.35 -38.72 3.46
N LYS A 162 -4.82 -39.62 2.62
CA LYS A 162 -4.77 -39.41 1.16
C LYS A 162 -6.15 -39.16 0.57
N LYS A 163 -7.15 -39.98 0.93
CA LYS A 163 -8.52 -39.83 0.43
C LYS A 163 -9.13 -38.49 0.83
N GLN A 164 -8.91 -38.04 2.07
CA GLN A 164 -9.39 -36.74 2.55
C GLN A 164 -8.74 -35.58 1.78
N LEU A 165 -7.44 -35.67 1.49
CA LEU A 165 -6.74 -34.67 0.67
C LEU A 165 -7.24 -34.65 -0.77
N GLU A 166 -7.52 -35.81 -1.38
CA GLU A 166 -8.11 -35.91 -2.71
C GLU A 166 -9.53 -35.28 -2.77
N GLU A 167 -10.35 -35.50 -1.74
CA GLU A 167 -11.68 -34.87 -1.62
C GLU A 167 -11.57 -33.34 -1.43
N ALA A 168 -10.64 -32.87 -0.59
CA ALA A 168 -10.38 -31.45 -0.40
C ALA A 168 -9.89 -30.78 -1.70
N LEU A 169 -8.99 -31.44 -2.44
CA LEU A 169 -8.52 -30.94 -3.74
C LEU A 169 -9.67 -30.83 -4.74
N ASN A 170 -10.53 -31.85 -4.83
CA ASN A 170 -11.70 -31.81 -5.70
C ASN A 170 -12.65 -30.66 -5.35
N ASN A 171 -12.88 -30.39 -4.06
CA ASN A 171 -13.70 -29.28 -3.61
C ASN A 171 -13.10 -27.92 -4.02
N ILE A 172 -11.78 -27.75 -3.85
CA ILE A 172 -11.06 -26.54 -4.26
C ILE A 172 -11.15 -26.35 -5.77
N MET A 173 -10.95 -27.40 -6.56
CA MET A 173 -11.06 -27.34 -8.03
C MET A 173 -12.47 -26.96 -8.49
N GLN A 174 -13.52 -27.49 -7.84
CA GLN A 174 -14.90 -27.11 -8.15
C GLN A 174 -15.19 -25.66 -7.80
N ALA A 175 -14.72 -25.19 -6.64
CA ALA A 175 -14.87 -23.80 -6.21
C ALA A 175 -14.16 -22.84 -7.19
N ASP A 176 -12.97 -23.19 -7.65
CA ASP A 176 -12.23 -22.38 -8.63
C ASP A 176 -12.94 -22.35 -10.00
N LYS A 177 -13.47 -23.49 -10.45
CA LYS A 177 -14.29 -23.57 -11.66
C LYS A 177 -15.54 -22.68 -11.57
N MET A 178 -16.18 -22.63 -10.40
CA MET A 178 -17.35 -21.77 -10.16
C MET A 178 -16.97 -20.29 -10.15
N LYS A 179 -15.89 -19.91 -9.45
CA LYS A 179 -15.35 -18.54 -9.48
C LYS A 179 -15.00 -18.08 -10.89
N ALA A 180 -14.40 -18.95 -11.69
CA ALA A 180 -14.08 -18.65 -13.08
C ALA A 180 -15.35 -18.44 -13.93
N ALA A 181 -16.45 -19.15 -13.63
CA ALA A 181 -17.74 -18.95 -14.29
C ALA A 181 -18.41 -17.64 -13.88
N ASP A 182 -18.33 -17.28 -12.60
CA ASP A 182 -18.85 -16.02 -12.07
C ASP A 182 -18.11 -14.83 -12.68
N LEU A 183 -16.77 -14.90 -12.77
CA LEU A 183 -15.96 -13.86 -13.43
C LEU A 183 -16.33 -13.68 -14.90
N ARG A 184 -16.57 -14.77 -15.64
CA ARG A 184 -17.04 -14.68 -17.04
C ARG A 184 -18.42 -14.03 -17.14
N THR A 185 -19.32 -14.36 -16.22
CA THR A 185 -20.68 -13.80 -16.18
C THR A 185 -20.66 -12.31 -15.83
N ALA A 186 -19.84 -11.91 -14.85
CA ALA A 186 -19.63 -10.51 -14.49
C ALA A 186 -19.04 -9.71 -15.65
N TYR A 187 -18.02 -10.26 -16.33
CA TYR A 187 -17.43 -9.65 -17.52
C TYR A 187 -18.49 -9.43 -18.62
N GLN A 188 -19.31 -10.44 -18.90
CA GLN A 188 -20.38 -10.32 -19.90
C GLN A 188 -21.42 -9.25 -19.51
N SER A 189 -21.85 -9.22 -18.24
CA SER A 189 -22.78 -8.21 -17.73
C SER A 189 -22.21 -6.78 -17.86
N HIS A 190 -20.94 -6.59 -17.51
CA HIS A 190 -20.26 -5.29 -17.69
C HIS A 190 -20.17 -4.90 -19.17
N GLN A 191 -19.87 -5.85 -20.05
CA GLN A 191 -19.82 -5.58 -21.49
C GLN A 191 -21.19 -5.16 -22.04
N ASP A 192 -22.26 -5.78 -21.57
CA ASP A 192 -23.63 -5.43 -21.95
C ASP A 192 -24.04 -4.05 -21.43
N GLU A 193 -23.61 -3.68 -20.21
CA GLU A 193 -23.88 -2.36 -19.64
C GLU A 193 -23.11 -1.24 -20.36
N VAL A 194 -21.84 -1.47 -20.70
CA VAL A 194 -21.07 -0.54 -21.54
C VAL A 194 -21.76 -0.32 -22.89
N ASN A 195 -22.26 -1.41 -23.50
CA ASN A 195 -23.02 -1.32 -24.74
C ASN A 195 -24.35 -0.57 -24.58
N ARG A 196 -25.04 -0.73 -23.45
CA ARG A 196 -26.26 0.01 -23.12
C ARG A 196 -25.98 1.51 -23.00
N ILE A 197 -25.00 1.89 -22.17
CA ILE A 197 -24.59 3.29 -21.97
C ILE A 197 -24.22 3.93 -23.31
N LYS A 198 -23.44 3.24 -24.15
CA LYS A 198 -23.08 3.74 -25.48
C LYS A 198 -24.32 4.07 -26.33
N ARG A 199 -25.30 3.17 -26.37
CA ARG A 199 -26.57 3.38 -27.11
C ARG A 199 -27.40 4.52 -26.53
N GLU A 200 -27.37 4.71 -25.22
CA GLU A 200 -28.04 5.82 -24.53
C GLU A 200 -27.40 7.16 -24.90
N CYS A 201 -26.08 7.26 -24.78
CA CYS A 201 -25.34 8.45 -25.18
C CYS A 201 -25.56 8.79 -26.67
N GLU A 202 -25.55 7.79 -27.57
CA GLU A 202 -25.84 8.02 -28.99
C GLU A 202 -27.27 8.55 -29.22
N ARG A 203 -28.26 8.06 -28.46
CA ARG A 203 -29.64 8.56 -28.52
C ARG A 203 -29.74 10.00 -28.03
N ASP A 204 -29.07 10.34 -26.95
CA ASP A 204 -29.08 11.68 -26.39
C ASP A 204 -28.36 12.68 -27.29
N ILE A 205 -27.23 12.30 -27.90
CA ILE A 205 -26.54 13.11 -28.91
C ILE A 205 -27.48 13.43 -30.07
N ARG A 206 -28.21 12.43 -30.60
CA ARG A 206 -29.18 12.68 -31.68
C ARG A 206 -30.29 13.65 -31.27
N ARG A 207 -30.85 13.47 -30.07
CA ARG A 207 -31.89 14.36 -29.53
C ARG A 207 -31.38 15.81 -29.41
N LEU A 208 -30.19 16.00 -28.83
CA LEU A 208 -29.57 17.32 -28.68
C LEU A 208 -29.26 17.96 -30.03
N MET A 209 -28.79 17.18 -31.00
CA MET A 209 -28.56 17.66 -32.37
C MET A 209 -29.84 18.15 -33.04
N ASP A 210 -30.96 17.44 -32.87
CA ASP A 210 -32.26 17.87 -33.41
C ASP A 210 -32.80 19.12 -32.71
N GLU A 211 -32.57 19.25 -31.41
CA GLU A 211 -32.91 20.46 -30.64
C GLU A 211 -32.10 21.67 -31.11
N ILE A 212 -30.80 21.52 -31.33
CA ILE A 212 -29.93 22.57 -31.89
C ILE A 212 -30.45 23.03 -33.25
N LYS A 213 -30.72 22.09 -34.17
CA LYS A 213 -31.31 22.42 -35.48
C LYS A 213 -32.69 23.09 -35.37
N GLY A 214 -33.45 22.78 -34.32
CA GLY A 214 -34.70 23.46 -34.00
C GLY A 214 -34.46 24.91 -33.60
N LYS A 215 -33.51 25.14 -32.68
CA LYS A 215 -33.12 26.48 -32.23
C LYS A 215 -32.53 27.32 -33.37
N ASP A 216 -31.69 26.76 -34.23
CA ASP A 216 -31.14 27.46 -35.40
C ASP A 216 -32.24 27.96 -36.34
N ARG A 217 -33.29 27.15 -36.56
CA ARG A 217 -34.45 27.58 -37.37
C ARG A 217 -35.20 28.74 -36.74
N VAL A 218 -35.35 28.73 -35.41
CA VAL A 218 -35.96 29.85 -34.67
C VAL A 218 -35.09 31.10 -34.76
N ILE A 219 -33.79 30.97 -34.61
CA ILE A 219 -32.84 32.08 -34.76
C ILE A 219 -32.94 32.70 -36.15
N LEU A 220 -32.90 31.89 -37.21
CA LEU A 220 -33.04 32.37 -38.60
C LEU A 220 -34.37 33.11 -38.84
N ALA A 221 -35.47 32.64 -38.23
CA ALA A 221 -36.76 33.32 -38.32
C ALA A 221 -36.71 34.70 -37.62
N LEU A 222 -36.14 34.75 -36.41
CA LEU A 222 -35.97 36.00 -35.66
C LEU A 222 -35.05 37.00 -36.38
N GLU A 223 -33.96 36.53 -37.00
CA GLU A 223 -33.07 37.37 -37.81
C GLU A 223 -33.79 37.96 -39.03
N LYS A 224 -34.63 37.17 -39.70
CA LYS A 224 -35.44 37.65 -40.82
C LYS A 224 -36.46 38.71 -40.37
N ASP A 225 -37.17 38.47 -39.28
CA ASP A 225 -38.15 39.41 -38.72
C ASP A 225 -37.48 40.71 -38.27
N LEU A 226 -36.31 40.62 -37.64
CA LEU A 226 -35.48 41.77 -37.28
C LEU A 226 -35.06 42.57 -38.52
N GLY A 227 -34.65 41.89 -39.61
CA GLY A 227 -34.32 42.53 -40.88
C GLY A 227 -35.50 43.28 -41.51
N VAL A 228 -36.70 42.69 -41.47
CA VAL A 228 -37.94 43.36 -41.94
C VAL A 228 -38.25 44.59 -41.09
N GLN A 229 -38.14 44.48 -39.76
CA GLN A 229 -38.34 45.60 -38.85
C GLN A 229 -37.32 46.73 -39.10
N ALA A 230 -36.04 46.39 -39.30
CA ALA A 230 -35.00 47.35 -39.64
C ALA A 230 -35.30 48.08 -40.96
N GLY A 231 -35.73 47.36 -42.00
CA GLY A 231 -36.13 47.95 -43.28
C GLY A 231 -37.35 48.87 -43.17
N HIS A 232 -38.34 48.50 -42.35
CA HIS A 232 -39.49 49.35 -42.06
C HIS A 232 -39.07 50.65 -41.34
N ALA A 233 -38.21 50.53 -40.33
CA ALA A 233 -37.65 51.67 -39.60
C ALA A 233 -36.88 52.62 -40.53
N GLN A 234 -36.07 52.10 -41.46
CA GLN A 234 -35.35 52.90 -42.44
C GLN A 234 -36.30 53.66 -43.38
N LYS A 235 -37.39 53.02 -43.84
CA LYS A 235 -38.40 53.67 -44.68
C LYS A 235 -39.07 54.84 -43.95
N LEU A 236 -39.41 54.65 -42.67
CA LEU A 236 -39.96 55.73 -41.84
C LEU A 236 -38.97 56.88 -41.65
N LEU A 237 -37.68 56.55 -41.50
CA LEU A 237 -36.61 57.56 -41.38
C LEU A 237 -36.46 58.39 -42.65
N LEU A 238 -36.46 57.77 -43.83
CA LEU A 238 -36.44 58.48 -45.12
C LEU A 238 -37.70 59.33 -45.34
N GLN A 239 -38.88 58.86 -44.92
CA GLN A 239 -40.10 59.67 -44.96
C GLN A 239 -40.01 60.90 -44.05
N LYS A 240 -39.41 60.74 -42.86
CA LYS A 240 -39.13 61.85 -41.95
C LYS A 240 -38.17 62.86 -42.59
N GLU A 241 -37.06 62.40 -43.17
CA GLU A 241 -36.09 63.27 -43.85
C GLU A 241 -36.74 64.04 -45.02
N ALA A 242 -37.58 63.39 -45.82
CA ALA A 242 -38.31 64.05 -46.91
C ALA A 242 -39.32 65.11 -46.40
N LEU A 243 -39.97 64.84 -45.26
CA LEU A 243 -40.85 65.83 -44.59
C LEU A 243 -40.02 67.00 -44.03
N ASP A 244 -38.86 66.72 -43.43
CA ASP A 244 -37.96 67.75 -42.91
C ASP A 244 -37.44 68.65 -44.06
N GLU A 245 -37.12 68.10 -45.24
CA GLU A 245 -36.74 68.87 -46.44
C GLU A 245 -37.88 69.75 -46.98
N GLN A 246 -39.12 69.23 -47.03
CA GLN A 246 -40.28 70.03 -47.39
C GLN A 246 -40.50 71.20 -46.43
N LEU A 247 -40.29 70.97 -45.13
CA LEU A 247 -40.39 72.00 -44.10
C LEU A 247 -39.34 73.10 -44.29
N VAL A 248 -38.12 72.75 -44.69
CA VAL A 248 -37.05 73.71 -45.01
C VAL A 248 -37.42 74.54 -46.25
N GLN A 249 -37.95 73.91 -47.31
CA GLN A 249 -38.37 74.62 -48.52
C GLN A 249 -39.51 75.62 -48.27
N VAL A 250 -40.48 75.28 -47.41
CA VAL A 250 -41.53 76.22 -46.97
C VAL A 250 -40.93 77.41 -46.22
N LYS A 251 -39.99 77.15 -45.29
CA LYS A 251 -39.29 78.21 -44.55
C LYS A 251 -38.39 79.09 -45.43
N GLU A 252 -37.89 78.57 -46.55
CA GLU A 252 -37.11 79.33 -47.53
C GLU A 252 -38.01 80.15 -48.47
N ALA A 253 -39.17 79.62 -48.87
CA ALA A 253 -40.17 80.35 -49.66
C ALA A 253 -40.75 81.56 -48.91
N GLU A 254 -40.82 81.50 -47.57
CA GLU A 254 -41.24 82.63 -46.73
C GLU A 254 -40.21 83.78 -46.64
N ARG A 255 -38.95 83.57 -47.05
CA ARG A 255 -37.89 84.60 -46.97
C ARG A 255 -37.73 85.51 -48.19
N TYR A 256 -38.49 85.30 -49.29
CA TYR A 256 -38.29 86.01 -50.56
C TYR A 256 -39.38 87.05 -50.96
N HIS A 257 -40.19 87.55 -50.02
CA HIS A 257 -41.14 88.65 -50.32
C HIS A 257 -40.95 89.86 -49.39
N GLY A 258 -40.12 90.81 -49.82
CA GLY A 258 -39.94 92.12 -49.17
C GLY A 258 -40.41 93.31 -50.01
N SER A 259 -41.55 93.90 -49.61
CA SER A 259 -42.04 95.29 -49.84
C SER A 259 -42.44 95.76 -51.28
N PRO A 260 -43.30 96.81 -51.49
CA PRO A 260 -43.52 97.96 -50.60
C PRO A 260 -44.94 98.61 -50.45
N LYS A 261 -45.11 99.26 -49.28
CA LYS A 261 -45.87 100.51 -48.97
C LYS A 261 -47.41 100.50 -49.06
N LYS A 262 -48.10 100.76 -47.93
CA LYS A 262 -48.53 102.10 -47.48
C LYS A 262 -49.37 102.07 -46.18
N GLU A 263 -49.05 103.02 -45.31
CA GLU A 263 -49.91 103.78 -44.38
C GLU A 263 -50.71 103.05 -43.28
N LEU A 264 -50.33 103.36 -42.04
CA LEU A 264 -51.14 103.28 -40.82
C LEU A 264 -52.41 104.15 -40.95
N PRO A 265 -53.47 103.81 -40.20
CA PRO A 265 -53.76 104.66 -39.04
C PRO A 265 -54.03 103.87 -37.74
N PRO A 266 -53.95 104.57 -36.59
CA PRO A 266 -53.69 103.99 -35.29
C PRO A 266 -54.97 103.78 -34.47
N GLY A 267 -54.90 102.83 -33.54
CA GLY A 267 -55.78 102.77 -32.40
C GLY A 267 -56.53 101.45 -32.28
N VAL A 268 -56.16 100.66 -31.27
CA VAL A 268 -56.93 100.51 -30.02
C VAL A 268 -56.47 99.21 -29.35
N GLY A 269 -55.93 99.38 -28.15
CA GLY A 269 -56.29 98.58 -26.97
C GLY A 269 -56.04 97.08 -26.98
N ASP A 270 -55.01 96.68 -26.23
CA ASP A 270 -54.98 95.56 -25.28
C ASP A 270 -55.92 94.37 -25.54
N ILE A 271 -55.32 93.26 -25.97
CA ILE A 271 -55.68 91.94 -25.46
C ILE A 271 -54.36 91.18 -25.19
N THR A 272 -53.82 91.42 -24.00
CA THR A 272 -52.97 90.43 -23.33
C THR A 272 -53.88 89.28 -22.91
N GLU A 273 -53.71 88.13 -23.57
CA GLU A 273 -54.16 86.75 -23.25
C GLU A 273 -54.78 86.10 -24.49
N MET A 274 -53.99 85.31 -25.24
CA MET A 274 -54.19 83.86 -25.37
C MET A 274 -53.17 83.26 -26.36
N MET A 275 -52.47 82.20 -25.91
CA MET A 275 -51.58 81.29 -26.65
C MET A 275 -50.22 81.88 -27.08
N GLY A 276 -49.08 81.52 -26.48
CA GLY A 276 -48.70 80.18 -26.01
C GLY A 276 -48.03 79.42 -27.16
N SER A 277 -46.69 79.39 -27.13
CA SER A 277 -45.72 78.59 -27.91
C SER A 277 -46.21 77.16 -28.30
N PRO A 278 -45.61 76.43 -29.27
CA PRO A 278 -44.19 76.54 -29.68
C PRO A 278 -43.86 76.27 -31.17
N GLU A 279 -42.92 77.07 -31.69
CA GLU A 279 -42.09 76.67 -32.82
C GLU A 279 -40.76 76.09 -32.27
N GLN A 280 -40.28 75.01 -32.88
CA GLN A 280 -38.91 74.43 -32.79
C GLN A 280 -38.56 73.58 -31.55
N HIS A 281 -38.76 72.26 -31.61
CA HIS A 281 -38.09 71.30 -30.73
C HIS A 281 -37.96 69.90 -31.41
N MET A 282 -36.80 69.58 -31.99
CA MET A 282 -36.11 68.40 -31.47
C MET A 282 -35.46 68.93 -30.21
N ASP A 283 -35.95 68.45 -29.08
CA ASP A 283 -35.56 68.96 -27.79
C ASP A 283 -34.02 68.88 -27.69
N GLU A 284 -33.33 69.83 -27.05
CA GLU A 284 -31.90 69.62 -26.71
C GLU A 284 -31.73 68.28 -25.99
N ARG A 285 -32.80 67.82 -25.32
CA ARG A 285 -32.95 66.50 -24.72
C ARG A 285 -32.90 65.33 -25.72
N ASP A 286 -33.37 65.48 -26.96
CA ASP A 286 -33.36 64.43 -27.99
C ASP A 286 -31.98 64.28 -28.63
N ILE A 287 -31.29 65.39 -28.95
CA ILE A 287 -29.90 65.36 -29.43
C ILE A 287 -28.98 64.82 -28.33
N ARG A 288 -29.17 65.26 -27.08
CA ARG A 288 -28.48 64.68 -25.92
C ARG A 288 -28.82 63.20 -25.75
N ARG A 289 -30.06 62.76 -26.00
CA ARG A 289 -30.43 61.33 -25.97
C ARG A 289 -29.71 60.51 -27.04
N PHE A 290 -29.57 61.02 -28.26
CA PHE A 290 -28.82 60.33 -29.32
C PHE A 290 -27.31 60.30 -29.04
N GLN A 291 -26.73 61.39 -28.54
CA GLN A 291 -25.33 61.41 -28.13
C GLN A 291 -25.07 60.46 -26.95
N LEU A 292 -25.97 60.42 -25.96
CA LEU A 292 -25.94 59.43 -24.88
C LEU A 292 -26.06 58.02 -25.44
N LYS A 293 -26.91 57.78 -26.44
CA LYS A 293 -27.05 56.45 -27.04
C LYS A 293 -25.79 55.99 -27.78
N ILE A 294 -25.13 56.89 -28.49
CA ILE A 294 -23.84 56.62 -29.14
C ILE A 294 -22.75 56.37 -28.07
N ALA A 295 -22.73 57.16 -27.00
CA ALA A 295 -21.80 56.95 -25.88
C ALA A 295 -22.05 55.61 -25.18
N GLU A 296 -23.31 55.23 -24.96
CA GLU A 296 -23.71 53.92 -24.43
C GLU A 296 -23.25 52.78 -25.35
N LEU A 297 -23.51 52.87 -26.66
CA LEU A 297 -23.07 51.85 -27.61
C LEU A 297 -21.55 51.73 -27.66
N ASN A 298 -20.82 52.84 -27.64
CA ASN A 298 -19.35 52.84 -27.57
C ASN A 298 -18.83 52.31 -26.23
N ALA A 299 -19.56 52.49 -25.13
CA ALA A 299 -19.23 51.86 -23.84
C ALA A 299 -19.49 50.34 -23.87
N VAL A 300 -20.56 49.89 -24.54
CA VAL A 300 -20.85 48.47 -24.75
C VAL A 300 -19.79 47.82 -25.65
N ILE A 301 -19.39 48.47 -26.74
CA ILE A 301 -18.33 47.99 -27.63
C ILE A 301 -17.02 47.82 -26.84
N ARG A 302 -16.61 48.83 -26.06
CA ARG A 302 -15.41 48.72 -25.21
C ARG A 302 -15.51 47.58 -24.19
N LYS A 303 -16.66 47.40 -23.53
CA LYS A 303 -16.88 46.26 -22.62
C LYS A 303 -16.78 44.91 -23.34
N LEU A 304 -17.26 44.83 -24.59
CA LEU A 304 -17.15 43.62 -25.40
C LEU A 304 -15.70 43.38 -25.86
N GLU A 305 -14.95 44.42 -26.19
CA GLU A 305 -13.52 44.36 -26.51
C GLU A 305 -12.70 43.90 -25.30
N ASP A 306 -12.96 44.45 -24.11
CA ASP A 306 -12.33 44.03 -22.85
C ASP A 306 -12.66 42.55 -22.55
N ARG A 307 -13.93 42.16 -22.71
CA ARG A 307 -14.38 40.76 -22.56
C ARG A 307 -13.66 39.84 -23.54
N ASN A 308 -13.48 40.27 -24.79
CA ASN A 308 -12.82 39.47 -25.83
C ASN A 308 -11.31 39.33 -25.55
N THR A 309 -10.69 40.37 -25.00
CA THR A 309 -9.28 40.35 -24.56
C THR A 309 -9.10 39.35 -23.42
N LEU A 310 -9.97 39.38 -22.41
CA LEU A 310 -9.97 38.40 -21.32
C LEU A 310 -10.18 36.96 -21.80
N LEU A 311 -11.08 36.74 -22.77
CA LEU A 311 -11.29 35.41 -23.35
C LEU A 311 -10.06 34.93 -24.14
N ALA A 312 -9.34 35.84 -24.81
CA ALA A 312 -8.09 35.51 -25.49
C ALA A 312 -6.99 35.12 -24.48
N ASP A 313 -6.90 35.84 -23.36
CA ASP A 313 -5.96 35.53 -22.27
C ASP A 313 -6.31 34.19 -21.59
N GLU A 314 -7.58 33.94 -21.29
CA GLU A 314 -8.06 32.65 -20.77
C GLU A 314 -7.71 31.50 -21.73
N ARG A 315 -7.91 31.69 -23.03
CA ARG A 315 -7.56 30.70 -24.07
C ARG A 315 -6.05 30.44 -24.13
N ASN A 316 -5.22 31.48 -23.96
CA ASN A 316 -3.77 31.34 -23.94
C ASN A 316 -3.28 30.64 -22.67
N GLU A 317 -3.89 30.92 -21.52
CA GLU A 317 -3.56 30.27 -20.25
C GLU A 317 -3.99 28.80 -20.24
N LEU A 318 -5.12 28.47 -20.86
CA LEU A 318 -5.53 27.08 -21.08
C LEU A 318 -4.56 26.32 -22.00
N LEU A 319 -4.06 26.96 -23.06
CA LEU A 319 -3.02 26.40 -23.92
C LEU A 319 -1.70 26.16 -23.16
N LYS A 320 -1.32 27.08 -22.28
CA LYS A 320 -0.14 26.94 -21.43
C LYS A 320 -0.28 25.77 -20.46
N ARG A 321 -1.41 25.68 -19.74
CA ARG A 321 -1.72 24.54 -18.86
C ARG A 321 -1.75 23.21 -19.62
N SER A 322 -2.30 23.19 -20.84
CA SER A 322 -2.30 21.99 -21.69
C SER A 322 -0.88 21.53 -22.06
N ARG A 323 0.05 22.47 -22.31
CA ARG A 323 1.46 22.13 -22.59
C ARG A 323 2.20 21.66 -21.35
N GLU A 324 1.91 22.26 -20.20
CA GLU A 324 2.49 21.85 -18.91
C GLU A 324 2.02 20.45 -18.50
N THR A 325 0.74 20.13 -18.68
CA THR A 325 0.21 18.78 -18.40
C THR A 325 0.77 17.74 -19.37
N GLU A 326 0.92 18.07 -20.66
CA GLU A 326 1.60 17.22 -21.64
C GLU A 326 3.07 16.98 -21.27
N GLY A 327 3.76 18.01 -20.78
CA GLY A 327 5.13 17.92 -20.25
C GLY A 327 5.24 16.98 -19.03
N GLN A 328 4.27 17.03 -18.12
CA GLN A 328 4.22 16.15 -16.95
C GLN A 328 3.87 14.69 -17.30
N LEU A 329 3.08 14.46 -18.35
CA LEU A 329 2.72 13.12 -18.85
C LEU A 329 3.87 12.44 -19.59
N LYS A 330 4.76 13.20 -20.24
CA LYS A 330 5.89 12.67 -21.01
C LYS A 330 6.81 11.68 -20.24
N PRO A 331 7.29 11.98 -19.01
CA PRO A 331 8.09 11.01 -18.24
C PRO A 331 7.30 9.77 -17.82
N LEU A 332 5.98 9.88 -17.61
CA LEU A 332 5.12 8.74 -17.33
C LEU A 332 4.96 7.84 -18.55
N VAL A 333 4.80 8.42 -19.74
CA VAL A 333 4.77 7.67 -21.01
C VAL A 333 6.11 6.97 -21.26
N GLU A 334 7.24 7.63 -21.01
CA GLU A 334 8.57 7.03 -21.12
C GLU A 334 8.82 5.93 -20.08
N LYS A 335 8.31 6.10 -18.85
CA LYS A 335 8.34 5.05 -17.82
C LYS A 335 7.47 3.86 -18.22
N ASN A 336 6.28 4.11 -18.74
CA ASN A 336 5.38 3.06 -19.22
C ASN A 336 6.02 2.28 -20.38
N LYS A 337 6.62 2.97 -21.36
CA LYS A 337 7.36 2.33 -22.47
C LYS A 337 8.51 1.44 -21.99
N ARG A 338 9.26 1.87 -20.96
CA ARG A 338 10.32 1.06 -20.34
C ARG A 338 9.76 -0.17 -19.62
N MET A 339 8.65 -0.01 -18.91
CA MET A 339 7.95 -1.11 -18.25
C MET A 339 7.41 -2.12 -19.26
N THR A 340 6.81 -1.66 -20.37
CA THR A 340 6.34 -2.53 -21.45
C THR A 340 7.48 -3.36 -22.03
N LYS A 341 8.64 -2.74 -22.31
CA LYS A 341 9.82 -3.47 -22.78
C LYS A 341 10.31 -4.52 -21.77
N LYS A 342 10.33 -4.18 -20.48
CA LYS A 342 10.70 -5.14 -19.43
C LYS A 342 9.72 -6.32 -19.35
N ASN A 343 8.42 -6.06 -19.54
CA ASN A 343 7.41 -7.11 -19.59
C ASN A 343 7.59 -8.02 -20.82
N GLU A 344 7.94 -7.45 -21.97
CA GLU A 344 8.27 -8.22 -23.18
C GLU A 344 9.51 -9.11 -22.96
N ASP A 345 10.57 -8.57 -22.35
CA ASP A 345 11.79 -9.32 -22.02
C ASP A 345 11.52 -10.46 -21.03
N MET A 346 10.67 -10.23 -20.02
CA MET A 346 10.23 -11.26 -19.07
C MET A 346 9.38 -12.33 -19.75
N LEU A 347 8.46 -11.95 -20.65
CA LEU A 347 7.66 -12.90 -21.42
C LEU A 347 8.54 -13.80 -22.28
N GLN A 348 9.56 -13.24 -22.93
CA GLN A 348 10.56 -14.04 -23.68
C GLN A 348 11.38 -14.96 -22.78
N CYS A 349 11.66 -14.58 -21.54
CA CYS A 349 12.34 -15.44 -20.56
C CYS A 349 11.45 -16.61 -20.14
N ILE A 350 10.17 -16.33 -19.86
CA ILE A 350 9.17 -17.35 -19.52
C ILE A 350 9.00 -18.34 -20.67
N GLN A 351 8.87 -17.86 -21.91
CA GLN A 351 8.77 -18.74 -23.09
C GLN A 351 9.98 -19.67 -23.24
N ARG A 352 11.20 -19.16 -23.01
CA ARG A 352 12.42 -19.98 -23.01
C ARG A 352 12.41 -21.04 -21.89
N MET A 353 11.91 -20.70 -20.71
CA MET A 353 11.76 -21.65 -19.61
C MET A 353 10.69 -22.70 -19.89
N GLU A 354 9.56 -22.31 -20.47
CA GLU A 354 8.49 -23.22 -20.90
C GLU A 354 8.99 -24.19 -21.98
N GLU A 355 9.78 -23.72 -22.95
CA GLU A 355 10.43 -24.58 -23.94
C GLU A 355 11.42 -25.54 -23.30
N LYS A 356 12.21 -25.09 -22.32
CA LYS A 356 13.13 -25.95 -21.56
C LYS A 356 12.36 -27.03 -20.79
N ILE A 357 11.25 -26.68 -20.15
CA ILE A 357 10.39 -27.64 -19.45
C ILE A 357 9.76 -28.63 -20.43
N LYS A 358 9.28 -28.18 -21.60
CA LYS A 358 8.75 -29.08 -22.65
C LYS A 358 9.82 -30.05 -23.15
N ASN A 359 11.06 -29.58 -23.32
CA ASN A 359 12.17 -30.43 -23.73
C ASN A 359 12.53 -31.47 -22.66
N LEU A 360 12.68 -31.05 -21.41
CA LEU A 360 12.92 -31.97 -20.28
C LEU A 360 11.77 -32.96 -20.06
N THR A 361 10.53 -32.54 -20.33
CA THR A 361 9.36 -33.42 -20.25
C THR A 361 9.38 -34.46 -21.38
N ARG A 362 9.79 -34.06 -22.58
CA ARG A 362 9.96 -34.97 -23.73
C ARG A 362 11.11 -35.95 -23.47
N GLU A 363 12.25 -35.48 -22.98
CA GLU A 363 13.40 -36.32 -22.62
C GLU A 363 13.05 -37.31 -21.50
N ASN A 364 12.31 -36.87 -20.47
CA ASN A 364 11.80 -37.78 -19.44
C ASN A 364 10.80 -38.82 -19.99
N ALA A 365 9.95 -38.43 -20.94
CA ALA A 365 9.05 -39.36 -21.60
C ALA A 365 9.82 -40.38 -22.46
N GLU A 366 10.83 -39.94 -23.20
CA GLU A 366 11.73 -40.80 -23.97
C GLU A 366 12.56 -41.73 -23.08
N MET A 367 13.03 -41.26 -21.91
CA MET A 367 13.71 -42.10 -20.91
C MET A 367 12.77 -43.15 -20.32
N ARG A 368 11.52 -42.78 -20.03
CA ARG A 368 10.48 -43.73 -19.58
C ARG A 368 10.11 -44.73 -20.65
N GLU A 369 10.04 -44.32 -21.92
CA GLU A 369 9.80 -45.21 -23.04
C GLU A 369 10.96 -46.18 -23.23
N LYS A 370 12.22 -45.70 -23.18
CA LYS A 370 13.43 -46.53 -23.20
C LYS A 370 13.44 -47.56 -22.07
N LEU A 371 13.10 -47.16 -20.85
CA LEU A 371 12.94 -48.07 -19.69
C LEU A 371 11.75 -49.04 -19.85
N SER A 372 10.68 -48.62 -20.53
CA SER A 372 9.49 -49.44 -20.80
C SER A 372 9.67 -50.42 -21.97
N THR A 373 10.59 -50.12 -22.90
CA THR A 373 10.92 -50.99 -24.05
C THR A 373 12.00 -52.03 -23.73
N GLN A 374 12.60 -51.99 -22.54
CA GLN A 374 13.38 -53.13 -22.05
C GLN A 374 12.45 -54.34 -21.88
N PRO A 375 12.77 -55.51 -22.49
CA PRO A 375 11.95 -56.70 -22.30
C PRO A 375 11.93 -57.06 -20.83
N THR A 376 10.75 -57.31 -20.30
CA THR A 376 10.56 -57.91 -18.98
C THR A 376 11.38 -59.19 -18.89
N LEU A 377 12.54 -59.10 -18.23
CA LEU A 377 13.41 -60.24 -17.96
C LEU A 377 12.64 -61.24 -17.11
N LYS A 378 12.27 -62.33 -17.79
CA LYS A 378 11.67 -63.51 -17.21
C LYS A 378 12.58 -64.05 -16.11
N ARG A 379 12.03 -64.11 -14.89
CA ARG A 379 12.31 -65.08 -13.81
C ARG A 379 13.60 -65.90 -14.04
N HIS A 380 14.73 -65.42 -13.51
CA HIS A 380 16.00 -66.13 -13.58
C HIS A 380 16.06 -67.26 -12.54
N THR A 381 16.17 -68.48 -13.04
CA THR A 381 16.53 -69.69 -12.28
C THR A 381 17.89 -70.16 -12.78
N SER A 382 18.99 -69.50 -12.36
CA SER A 382 20.31 -70.10 -12.06
C SER A 382 21.38 -69.00 -11.91
N LEU A 383 22.46 -69.33 -11.19
CA LEU A 383 23.57 -68.44 -10.80
C LEU A 383 24.47 -67.95 -11.94
N ASN A 384 24.36 -68.50 -13.16
CA ASN A 384 25.21 -68.09 -14.30
C ASN A 384 24.71 -66.81 -15.02
N ASP A 385 23.44 -66.43 -14.89
CA ASP A 385 22.90 -65.25 -15.59
C ASP A 385 23.26 -63.92 -14.91
N LEU A 386 23.66 -63.95 -13.63
CA LEU A 386 24.02 -62.76 -12.84
C LEU A 386 25.42 -62.20 -13.20
N SER A 387 26.34 -63.04 -13.71
CA SER A 387 27.66 -62.54 -14.12
C SER A 387 27.58 -61.78 -15.43
N SER A 388 26.80 -62.27 -16.40
CA SER A 388 26.62 -61.61 -17.70
C SER A 388 25.89 -60.26 -17.59
N THR A 389 24.94 -60.13 -16.66
CA THR A 389 24.23 -58.86 -16.41
C THR A 389 25.11 -57.85 -15.69
N ARG A 390 26.01 -58.30 -14.80
CA ARG A 390 27.01 -57.42 -14.18
C ARG A 390 28.04 -56.92 -15.19
N GLU A 391 28.52 -57.80 -16.08
CA GLU A 391 29.44 -57.43 -17.16
C GLU A 391 28.77 -56.47 -18.17
N GLU A 392 27.48 -56.63 -18.47
CA GLU A 392 26.73 -55.67 -19.29
C GLU A 392 26.57 -54.29 -18.62
N GLN A 393 26.33 -54.25 -17.31
CA GLN A 393 26.25 -53.00 -16.54
C GLN A 393 27.60 -52.29 -16.43
N GLU A 394 28.70 -53.05 -16.25
CA GLU A 394 30.06 -52.50 -16.29
C GLU A 394 30.42 -51.97 -17.68
N MET A 395 30.03 -52.66 -18.76
CA MET A 395 30.21 -52.17 -20.13
C MET A 395 29.37 -50.92 -20.42
N GLU A 396 28.16 -50.80 -19.88
CA GLU A 396 27.30 -49.63 -20.04
C GLU A 396 27.86 -48.42 -19.27
N PHE A 397 28.40 -48.64 -18.08
CA PHE A 397 29.12 -47.63 -17.31
C PHE A 397 30.35 -47.11 -18.05
N LEU A 398 31.17 -48.02 -18.61
CA LEU A 398 32.33 -47.66 -19.43
C LEU A 398 31.94 -46.89 -20.70
N ARG A 399 30.82 -47.24 -21.36
CA ARG A 399 30.31 -46.48 -22.51
C ARG A 399 29.87 -45.07 -22.12
N LEU A 400 29.21 -44.90 -20.98
CA LEU A 400 28.84 -43.57 -20.47
C LEU A 400 30.08 -42.73 -20.18
N GLN A 401 31.09 -43.33 -19.54
CA GLN A 401 32.34 -42.64 -19.21
C GLN A 401 33.11 -42.22 -20.47
N VAL A 402 33.09 -43.03 -21.53
CA VAL A 402 33.68 -42.68 -22.83
C VAL A 402 32.93 -41.53 -23.50
N ILE A 403 31.59 -41.48 -23.42
CA ILE A 403 30.78 -40.37 -23.96
C ILE A 403 31.06 -39.08 -23.19
N GLU A 404 31.17 -39.16 -21.86
CA GLU A 404 31.51 -38.01 -21.01
C GLU A 404 32.92 -37.48 -21.31
N GLN A 405 33.91 -38.37 -21.46
CA GLN A 405 35.24 -37.97 -21.89
C GLN A 405 35.26 -37.38 -23.31
N GLN A 406 34.41 -37.88 -24.22
CA GLN A 406 34.29 -37.31 -25.56
C GLN A 406 33.75 -35.87 -25.52
N HIS A 407 32.77 -35.57 -24.67
CA HIS A 407 32.28 -34.19 -24.50
C HIS A 407 33.35 -33.26 -23.94
N VAL A 408 34.14 -33.72 -22.96
CA VAL A 408 35.27 -32.94 -22.42
C VAL A 408 36.32 -32.67 -23.50
N ILE A 409 36.61 -33.66 -24.36
CA ILE A 409 37.52 -33.49 -25.50
C ILE A 409 36.96 -32.47 -26.49
N ASP A 410 35.67 -32.52 -26.80
CA ASP A 410 35.03 -31.59 -27.73
C ASP A 410 35.07 -30.14 -27.20
N ASP A 411 34.79 -29.94 -25.90
CA ASP A 411 34.86 -28.62 -25.24
C ASP A 411 36.30 -28.06 -25.24
N LEU A 412 37.29 -28.88 -24.91
CA LEU A 412 38.71 -28.51 -24.96
C LEU A 412 39.18 -28.22 -26.39
N THR A 413 38.61 -28.91 -27.39
CA THR A 413 38.91 -28.67 -28.81
C THR A 413 38.38 -27.31 -29.25
N VAL A 414 37.17 -26.94 -28.83
CA VAL A 414 36.58 -25.61 -29.08
C VAL A 414 37.41 -24.51 -28.41
N GLU A 415 37.87 -24.71 -27.18
CA GLU A 415 38.70 -23.74 -26.47
C GLU A 415 40.08 -23.54 -27.15
N ARG A 416 40.69 -24.62 -27.61
CA ARG A 416 41.93 -24.58 -28.42
C ARG A 416 41.72 -23.80 -29.73
N GLU A 417 40.62 -23.99 -30.42
CA GLU A 417 40.30 -23.26 -31.66
C GLU A 417 40.10 -21.76 -31.41
N GLN A 418 39.54 -21.38 -30.26
CA GLN A 418 39.43 -19.98 -29.85
C GLN A 418 40.79 -19.35 -29.55
N LEU A 419 41.71 -20.09 -28.94
CA LEU A 419 43.08 -19.65 -28.64
C LEU A 419 43.98 -19.55 -29.88
N LEU A 420 43.67 -20.27 -30.96
CA LEU A 420 44.44 -20.27 -32.22
C LEU A 420 44.08 -19.10 -33.17
N ARG A 421 43.13 -18.21 -32.83
CA ARG A 421 42.87 -17.00 -33.63
C ARG A 421 44.00 -15.96 -33.47
N PRO A 422 44.72 -15.57 -34.54
CA PRO A 422 45.85 -14.66 -34.44
C PRO A 422 45.39 -13.20 -34.27
N LYS A 423 45.56 -12.63 -33.06
CA LYS A 423 45.47 -11.17 -32.83
C LYS A 423 46.69 -10.47 -33.42
N LYS A 424 46.52 -9.76 -34.53
CA LYS A 424 47.53 -8.85 -35.12
C LYS A 424 47.78 -7.64 -34.20
N PRO A 425 49.04 -7.16 -34.04
CA PRO A 425 49.35 -5.98 -33.25
C PRO A 425 49.36 -4.71 -34.13
N LYS A 426 48.77 -3.61 -33.65
CA LYS A 426 49.13 -2.26 -34.10
C LYS A 426 49.23 -1.32 -32.89
N ARG A 427 50.49 -1.05 -32.49
CA ARG A 427 50.91 0.11 -31.71
C ARG A 427 51.02 1.32 -32.65
N LYS A 428 50.52 2.49 -32.22
CA LYS A 428 51.19 3.80 -32.27
C LYS A 428 50.56 4.70 -31.21
N SER A 429 51.37 5.58 -30.64
CA SER A 429 51.32 6.05 -29.25
C SER A 429 51.40 7.58 -29.14
N LEU A 430 50.92 8.12 -28.00
CA LEU A 430 51.19 9.43 -27.35
C LEU A 430 50.47 10.66 -27.95
N LYS A 431 49.86 11.62 -27.25
CA LYS A 431 49.58 11.95 -25.81
C LYS A 431 48.40 13.00 -25.75
N PRO A 432 47.84 13.36 -24.58
CA PRO A 432 46.43 13.78 -24.40
C PRO A 432 46.18 15.30 -24.22
N PRO A 433 44.91 15.76 -24.27
CA PRO A 433 44.39 16.55 -23.14
C PRO A 433 42.90 16.31 -22.75
N LYS A 434 42.67 16.38 -21.42
CA LYS A 434 41.47 16.85 -20.69
C LYS A 434 40.14 16.10 -20.86
N ARG A 435 39.88 15.17 -19.93
CA ARG A 435 38.54 14.74 -19.53
C ARG A 435 37.94 15.79 -18.61
N HIS A 436 36.76 16.31 -18.95
CA HIS A 436 35.84 16.84 -17.96
C HIS A 436 35.16 15.64 -17.30
N VAL A 437 35.39 15.52 -16.00
CA VAL A 437 34.65 14.66 -15.08
C VAL A 437 33.43 15.48 -14.65
N VAL A 438 32.24 14.90 -14.71
CA VAL A 438 31.13 15.31 -13.85
C VAL A 438 30.85 14.12 -12.95
N GLU A 439 30.97 14.41 -11.66
CA GLU A 439 31.06 13.51 -10.54
C GLU A 439 29.74 12.82 -10.21
N THR A 440 29.85 11.54 -9.89
CA THR A 440 29.01 10.83 -8.94
C THR A 440 29.70 10.86 -7.58
N PHE A 441 29.06 11.27 -6.49
CA PHE A 441 29.33 10.87 -5.09
C PHE A 441 28.17 11.41 -4.22
N PHE A 442 27.40 10.60 -3.49
CA PHE A 442 27.66 10.04 -2.14
C PHE A 442 28.26 11.05 -1.15
N GLY A 443 27.54 11.27 -0.05
CA GLY A 443 27.84 12.29 0.96
C GLY A 443 28.95 11.93 1.94
N PHE A 444 29.35 12.94 2.71
CA PHE A 444 29.78 12.80 4.10
C PHE A 444 29.45 14.09 4.85
N ASP A 445 29.05 13.83 6.08
CA ASP A 445 28.71 14.69 7.22
C ASP A 445 29.93 15.48 7.71
N GLU A 446 29.74 16.74 8.13
CA GLU A 446 30.37 17.30 9.32
C GLU A 446 29.71 18.62 9.74
N GLU A 447 29.38 18.68 11.02
CA GLU A 447 28.84 19.79 11.79
C GLU A 447 29.68 21.07 11.69
N SER A 448 29.05 22.25 11.72
CA SER A 448 29.44 23.37 12.60
C SER A 448 28.52 24.58 12.40
N VAL A 449 27.64 24.77 13.37
CA VAL A 449 27.13 26.02 13.96
C VAL A 449 27.61 27.37 13.34
N ASP A 450 26.67 28.21 12.90
CA ASP A 450 26.28 29.43 13.65
C ASP A 450 25.28 30.33 12.88
N SER A 451 24.23 30.70 13.61
CA SER A 451 23.58 32.01 13.73
C SER A 451 23.07 32.81 12.52
N GLU A 452 21.75 33.03 12.57
CA GLU A 452 21.08 34.35 12.53
C GLU A 452 21.59 35.39 11.51
N THR A 453 20.75 35.77 10.54
CA THR A 453 20.08 37.09 10.59
C THR A 453 19.20 37.35 9.37
N SER A 454 18.00 37.81 9.70
CA SER A 454 17.05 38.57 8.90
C SER A 454 17.68 39.79 8.19
N SER A 455 17.01 40.24 7.12
CA SER A 455 16.65 41.65 6.82
C SER A 455 17.11 42.18 5.45
N VAL A 456 16.13 42.30 4.55
CA VAL A 456 15.65 43.52 3.87
C VAL A 456 16.60 44.73 3.74
N THR A 457 16.50 45.36 2.57
CA THR A 457 16.70 46.78 2.20
C THR A 457 18.06 47.23 1.69
N SER A 458 18.08 47.68 0.43
CA SER A 458 18.16 49.11 0.04
C SER A 458 19.08 49.42 -1.14
N TYR A 459 18.52 50.25 -2.02
CA TYR A 459 19.08 50.96 -3.15
C TYR A 459 20.42 51.68 -2.90
N ASN A 460 21.31 51.68 -3.91
CA ASN A 460 21.76 52.93 -4.55
C ASN A 460 22.56 52.66 -5.85
N THR A 461 22.17 53.40 -6.89
CA THR A 461 22.95 54.09 -7.95
C THR A 461 24.49 54.11 -7.76
N ASP A 462 25.38 54.16 -8.76
CA ASP A 462 25.33 54.84 -10.06
C ASP A 462 26.58 54.49 -10.92
N LYS A 463 26.48 54.68 -12.23
CA LYS A 463 27.55 55.06 -13.21
C LYS A 463 28.78 54.18 -13.45
N THR A 464 28.88 53.66 -14.67
CA THR A 464 29.97 54.05 -15.61
C THR A 464 29.61 53.70 -17.05
N ASP A 465 29.28 54.72 -17.85
CA ASP A 465 29.28 54.64 -19.31
C ASP A 465 30.50 55.41 -19.83
N ARG A 466 31.23 54.80 -20.77
CA ARG A 466 32.27 55.45 -21.57
C ARG A 466 31.69 55.79 -22.95
N THR A 467 31.72 57.08 -23.27
CA THR A 467 31.54 57.68 -24.60
C THR A 467 32.70 57.31 -25.53
N PRO A 468 32.56 57.42 -26.87
CA PRO A 468 33.07 58.65 -27.49
C PRO A 468 32.36 59.10 -28.78
N ALA A 469 32.22 60.44 -28.93
CA ALA A 469 32.83 61.26 -29.99
C ALA A 469 31.96 62.48 -30.33
N THR A 470 32.52 63.67 -30.10
CA THR A 470 32.06 64.98 -30.60
C THR A 470 32.49 65.18 -32.07
N PRO A 471 31.87 66.13 -32.80
CA PRO A 471 32.51 67.45 -32.90
C PRO A 471 31.55 68.65 -32.80
N GLU A 472 32.16 69.76 -32.40
CA GLU A 472 31.66 71.10 -32.09
C GLU A 472 30.92 71.81 -33.25
N GLU A 473 29.87 72.58 -32.94
CA GLU A 473 29.59 73.90 -33.54
C GLU A 473 28.85 74.79 -32.50
N ASP A 474 29.46 75.93 -32.17
CA ASP A 474 28.90 77.02 -31.35
C ASP A 474 27.86 77.81 -32.14
N LEU A 475 26.56 77.79 -31.75
CA LEU A 475 25.57 78.82 -32.10
C LEU A 475 24.45 78.96 -31.04
N ASP A 476 24.33 80.17 -30.50
CA ASP A 476 23.17 80.82 -29.85
C ASP A 476 22.50 80.21 -28.60
N ASP A 477 22.95 80.69 -27.44
CA ASP A 477 22.36 80.52 -26.09
C ASP A 477 21.03 81.31 -25.88
N SER A 478 20.49 81.96 -26.92
CA SER A 478 19.22 82.72 -26.86
C SER A 478 18.00 81.89 -27.29
N THR A 479 18.18 80.92 -28.19
CA THR A 479 17.09 80.07 -28.72
C THR A 479 16.62 79.00 -27.73
N LEU A 480 17.52 78.48 -26.89
CA LEU A 480 17.19 77.46 -25.88
C LEU A 480 16.30 78.01 -24.74
N LYS A 481 16.40 79.32 -24.45
CA LYS A 481 15.63 79.97 -23.39
C LYS A 481 14.19 80.24 -23.80
N GLU A 482 13.96 80.67 -25.04
CA GLU A 482 12.59 80.85 -25.58
C GLU A 482 11.86 79.52 -25.73
N GLU A 483 12.56 78.45 -26.09
CA GLU A 483 11.99 77.12 -26.21
C GLU A 483 11.63 76.51 -24.84
N ALA A 484 12.43 76.80 -23.80
CA ALA A 484 12.13 76.42 -22.42
C ALA A 484 10.92 77.19 -21.85
N ASP A 485 10.79 78.49 -22.15
CA ASP A 485 9.66 79.30 -21.73
C ASP A 485 8.35 78.88 -22.44
N LEU A 486 8.43 78.51 -23.73
CA LEU A 486 7.29 77.93 -24.46
C LEU A 486 6.87 76.57 -23.89
N ARG A 487 7.82 75.70 -23.56
CA ARG A 487 7.54 74.42 -22.88
C ARG A 487 6.92 74.63 -21.50
N PHE A 488 7.39 75.62 -20.74
CA PHE A 488 6.82 75.93 -19.44
C PHE A 488 5.39 76.46 -19.55
N CYS A 489 5.11 77.33 -20.53
CA CYS A 489 3.75 77.79 -20.82
C CYS A 489 2.82 76.65 -21.25
N GLN A 490 3.33 75.72 -22.06
CA GLN A 490 2.58 74.56 -22.55
C GLN A 490 2.27 73.58 -21.41
N LEU A 491 3.26 73.28 -20.57
CA LEU A 491 3.11 72.45 -19.38
C LEU A 491 2.15 73.06 -18.37
N THR A 492 2.15 74.39 -18.22
CA THR A 492 1.21 75.10 -17.34
C THR A 492 -0.22 75.01 -17.87
N ARG A 493 -0.43 75.10 -19.19
CA ARG A 493 -1.75 74.90 -19.81
C ARG A 493 -2.22 73.46 -19.67
N GLU A 494 -1.34 72.48 -19.84
CA GLU A 494 -1.64 71.06 -19.64
C GLU A 494 -1.97 70.76 -18.18
N TYR A 495 -1.23 71.33 -17.23
CA TYR A 495 -1.51 71.21 -15.80
C TYR A 495 -2.88 71.80 -15.44
N GLN A 496 -3.23 72.97 -15.97
CA GLN A 496 -4.57 73.55 -15.76
C GLN A 496 -5.67 72.74 -16.47
N ALA A 497 -5.40 72.17 -17.65
CA ALA A 497 -6.34 71.30 -18.34
C ALA A 497 -6.56 70.01 -17.55
N LEU A 498 -5.51 69.45 -16.94
CA LEU A 498 -5.58 68.28 -16.08
C LEU A 498 -6.32 68.58 -14.78
N GLN A 499 -6.08 69.74 -14.15
CA GLN A 499 -6.85 70.18 -12.98
C GLN A 499 -8.34 70.36 -13.31
N ARG A 500 -8.67 70.92 -14.48
CA ARG A 500 -10.07 71.01 -14.94
C ARG A 500 -10.66 69.63 -15.25
N ALA A 501 -9.91 68.73 -15.87
CA ALA A 501 -10.35 67.36 -16.12
C ALA A 501 -10.56 66.57 -14.81
N TYR A 502 -9.70 66.77 -13.81
CA TYR A 502 -9.82 66.19 -12.48
C TYR A 502 -11.04 66.76 -11.73
N ALA A 503 -11.28 68.07 -11.82
CA ALA A 503 -12.48 68.70 -11.25
C ALA A 503 -13.77 68.19 -11.92
N LEU A 504 -13.78 68.02 -13.25
CA LEU A 504 -14.92 67.46 -14.00
C LEU A 504 -15.14 65.97 -13.70
N LEU A 505 -14.07 65.20 -13.48
CA LEU A 505 -14.16 63.81 -13.00
C LEU A 505 -14.72 63.75 -11.59
N GLN A 506 -14.32 64.67 -10.71
CA GLN A 506 -14.83 64.74 -9.35
C GLN A 506 -16.30 65.19 -9.30
N GLU A 507 -16.72 66.05 -10.23
CA GLU A 507 -18.13 66.44 -10.44
C GLU A 507 -18.97 65.29 -11.04
N GLN A 508 -18.40 64.46 -11.93
CA GLN A 508 -19.06 63.24 -12.45
C GLN A 508 -19.14 62.10 -11.42
N VAL A 509 -18.17 61.98 -10.52
CA VAL A 509 -18.17 60.96 -9.44
C VAL A 509 -19.04 61.42 -8.25
N GLY A 510 -19.32 62.71 -8.12
CA GLY A 510 -20.16 63.28 -7.06
C GLY A 510 -21.68 63.07 -7.19
N GLY A 511 -22.14 62.37 -8.23
CA GLY A 511 -23.57 62.09 -8.47
C GLY A 511 -23.90 60.60 -8.50
N THR A 512 -24.43 60.08 -7.39
CA THR A 512 -25.15 58.78 -7.27
C THR A 512 -24.34 57.47 -7.39
N LEU A 513 -23.18 57.37 -6.72
CA LEU A 513 -22.81 56.06 -6.18
C LEU A 513 -23.53 55.88 -4.84
N ASP A 514 -24.54 55.01 -4.85
CA ASP A 514 -25.25 54.55 -3.65
C ASP A 514 -24.21 53.98 -2.67
N ALA A 515 -23.83 54.79 -1.68
CA ALA A 515 -22.77 54.47 -0.72
C ALA A 515 -23.06 53.15 0.03
N GLU A 516 -24.34 52.78 0.19
CA GLU A 516 -24.71 51.47 0.72
C GLU A 516 -24.41 50.33 -0.25
N ARG A 517 -24.65 50.52 -1.55
CA ARG A 517 -24.37 49.51 -2.56
C ARG A 517 -22.86 49.31 -2.74
N GLU A 518 -22.08 50.38 -2.67
CA GLU A 518 -20.61 50.31 -2.71
C GLU A 518 -20.03 49.71 -1.42
N ALA A 519 -20.61 50.01 -0.25
CA ALA A 519 -20.25 49.38 1.02
C ALA A 519 -20.56 47.88 1.02
N ARG A 520 -21.74 47.46 0.54
CA ARG A 520 -22.10 46.03 0.39
C ARG A 520 -21.21 45.31 -0.59
N THR A 521 -20.80 45.97 -1.68
CA THR A 521 -19.87 45.38 -2.65
C THR A 521 -18.48 45.22 -2.03
N ARG A 522 -18.00 46.22 -1.26
CA ARG A 522 -16.75 46.09 -0.49
C ARG A 522 -16.82 44.98 0.56
N GLU A 523 -17.92 44.88 1.31
CA GLU A 523 -18.11 43.86 2.34
C GLU A 523 -18.17 42.45 1.73
N GLN A 524 -18.86 42.29 0.60
CA GLN A 524 -18.91 41.04 -0.15
C GLN A 524 -17.53 40.64 -0.67
N LEU A 525 -16.79 41.57 -1.28
CA LEU A 525 -15.42 41.32 -1.74
C LEU A 525 -14.48 40.98 -0.59
N GLN A 526 -14.66 41.60 0.59
CA GLN A 526 -13.88 41.29 1.79
C GLN A 526 -14.19 39.89 2.33
N ALA A 527 -15.46 39.48 2.32
CA ALA A 527 -15.88 38.13 2.69
C ALA A 527 -15.36 37.07 1.71
N ASP A 528 -15.36 37.36 0.41
CA ASP A 528 -14.82 36.46 -0.61
C ASP A 528 -13.29 36.35 -0.51
N LEU A 529 -12.59 37.45 -0.24
CA LEU A 529 -11.13 37.45 0.00
C LEU A 529 -10.77 36.57 1.21
N LEU A 530 -11.50 36.69 2.33
CA LEU A 530 -11.32 35.83 3.50
C LEU A 530 -11.61 34.35 3.21
N ARG A 531 -12.64 34.04 2.40
CA ARG A 531 -12.92 32.65 1.97
C ARG A 531 -11.81 32.08 1.09
N TYR A 532 -11.28 32.87 0.17
CA TYR A 532 -10.18 32.43 -0.68
C TYR A 532 -8.89 32.27 0.11
N GLN A 533 -8.61 33.14 1.08
CA GLN A 533 -7.50 32.96 2.01
C GLN A 533 -7.62 31.68 2.83
N ALA A 534 -8.79 31.40 3.44
CA ALA A 534 -9.01 30.15 4.17
C ALA A 534 -8.84 28.92 3.26
N LYS A 535 -9.32 29.00 2.00
CA LYS A 535 -9.15 27.93 1.01
C LYS A 535 -7.69 27.75 0.59
N ILE A 536 -6.92 28.83 0.49
CA ILE A 536 -5.49 28.78 0.22
C ILE A 536 -4.79 28.13 1.42
N GLU A 537 -5.08 28.54 2.66
CA GLU A 537 -4.51 27.93 3.87
C GLU A 537 -4.85 26.44 3.99
N ASP A 538 -6.08 26.03 3.68
CA ASP A 538 -6.48 24.61 3.68
C ASP A 538 -5.77 23.81 2.58
N LEU A 539 -5.58 24.41 1.40
CA LEU A 539 -4.83 23.81 0.30
C LEU A 539 -3.34 23.73 0.61
N GLU A 540 -2.76 24.74 1.26
CA GLU A 540 -1.38 24.76 1.74
C GLU A 540 -1.16 23.71 2.83
N LYS A 541 -2.08 23.58 3.80
CA LYS A 541 -2.05 22.49 4.78
C LYS A 541 -2.16 21.13 4.11
N SER A 542 -3.07 20.96 3.15
CA SER A 542 -3.20 19.71 2.40
C SER A 542 -1.97 19.41 1.53
N LEU A 543 -1.30 20.45 1.01
CA LEU A 543 -0.07 20.32 0.24
C LEU A 543 1.12 20.00 1.13
N ILE A 544 1.18 20.52 2.36
CA ILE A 544 2.17 20.15 3.38
C ILE A 544 1.96 18.68 3.81
N GLU A 545 0.71 18.28 4.04
CA GLU A 545 0.33 16.90 4.39
C GLU A 545 0.59 15.90 3.23
N LYS A 546 0.46 16.34 1.96
CA LYS A 546 0.76 15.51 0.77
C LYS A 546 2.20 15.65 0.27
N GLY A 547 2.91 16.69 0.68
CA GLY A 547 4.24 17.09 0.19
C GLY A 547 5.40 16.49 1.00
N GLN A 548 5.11 15.78 2.08
CA GLN A 548 6.08 14.99 2.82
C GLN A 548 5.67 13.52 2.84
N ASP A 549 5.95 12.83 1.74
CA ASP A 549 6.00 11.37 1.73
C ASP A 549 7.31 10.90 2.42
N SER A 550 7.53 11.36 3.66
CA SER A 550 8.67 11.00 4.51
C SER A 550 8.78 9.49 4.64
N LYS A 551 7.61 8.83 4.73
CA LYS A 551 7.49 7.37 4.76
C LYS A 551 8.01 6.73 3.47
N TRP A 552 7.64 7.22 2.29
CA TRP A 552 8.17 6.65 1.04
C TRP A 552 9.68 6.86 0.89
N ILE A 553 10.21 8.00 1.32
CA ILE A 553 11.66 8.27 1.31
C ILE A 553 12.37 7.34 2.30
N GLU A 554 11.84 7.18 3.51
CA GLU A 554 12.35 6.26 4.54
C GLU A 554 12.29 4.80 4.09
N GLU A 555 11.17 4.36 3.51
CA GLU A 555 10.99 3.01 2.95
C GLU A 555 11.95 2.75 1.80
N LYS A 556 12.12 3.72 0.88
CA LYS A 556 13.09 3.63 -0.21
C LYS A 556 14.52 3.54 0.31
N GLN A 557 14.88 4.32 1.32
CA GLN A 557 16.21 4.26 1.94
C GLN A 557 16.44 2.95 2.69
N LEU A 558 15.42 2.43 3.38
CA LEU A 558 15.47 1.13 4.04
C LEU A 558 15.65 0.00 3.02
N LEU A 559 14.91 0.05 1.90
CA LEU A 559 15.05 -0.87 0.77
C LEU A 559 16.44 -0.85 0.13
N ILE A 560 17.08 0.32 0.08
CA ILE A 560 18.46 0.42 -0.43
C ILE A 560 19.42 -0.25 0.56
N ARG A 561 19.30 0.01 1.86
CA ARG A 561 20.12 -0.62 2.90
C ARG A 561 19.98 -2.14 2.92
N THR A 562 18.76 -2.66 2.90
CA THR A 562 18.52 -4.11 2.89
C THR A 562 19.04 -4.77 1.63
N ASN A 563 18.89 -4.14 0.45
CA ASN A 563 19.49 -4.67 -0.77
C ASN A 563 21.02 -4.72 -0.70
N GLN A 564 21.64 -3.75 -0.02
CA GLN A 564 23.09 -3.69 0.14
C GLN A 564 23.60 -4.80 1.08
N GLU A 565 22.91 -5.02 2.21
CA GLU A 565 23.16 -6.16 3.10
C GLU A 565 22.98 -7.52 2.41
N LEU A 566 21.97 -7.64 1.55
CA LEU A 566 21.74 -8.85 0.76
C LEU A 566 22.86 -9.10 -0.26
N LEU A 567 23.37 -8.05 -0.91
CA LEU A 567 24.50 -8.16 -1.83
C LEU A 567 25.78 -8.60 -1.12
N GLU A 568 26.06 -8.04 0.06
CA GLU A 568 27.20 -8.47 0.88
C GLU A 568 27.07 -9.93 1.35
N LYS A 569 25.84 -10.36 1.70
CA LYS A 569 25.57 -11.74 2.08
C LYS A 569 25.74 -12.71 0.90
N ILE A 570 25.29 -12.33 -0.29
CA ILE A 570 25.51 -13.11 -1.52
C ILE A 570 27.01 -13.25 -1.78
N TYR A 571 27.75 -12.15 -1.74
CA TYR A 571 29.21 -12.18 -1.95
C TYR A 571 29.93 -13.08 -0.95
N LYS A 572 29.52 -13.05 0.33
CA LYS A 572 30.07 -13.94 1.35
C LYS A 572 29.74 -15.41 1.08
N MET A 573 28.51 -15.72 0.69
CA MET A 573 28.12 -17.08 0.32
C MET A 573 28.85 -17.58 -0.93
N GLU A 574 29.09 -16.72 -1.92
CA GLU A 574 29.89 -17.08 -3.11
C GLU A 574 31.35 -17.37 -2.75
N LEU A 575 31.92 -16.65 -1.77
CA LEU A 575 33.27 -16.92 -1.28
C LEU A 575 33.32 -18.27 -0.54
N GLU A 576 32.35 -18.54 0.34
CA GLU A 576 32.22 -19.81 1.06
C GLU A 576 31.99 -20.98 0.07
N GLU A 577 31.18 -20.80 -0.96
CA GLU A 577 30.98 -21.80 -2.01
C GLU A 577 32.29 -22.13 -2.75
N ASN A 578 33.09 -21.11 -3.08
CA ASN A 578 34.38 -21.31 -3.72
C ASN A 578 35.38 -22.02 -2.78
N GLN A 579 35.36 -21.72 -1.48
CA GLN A 579 36.17 -22.43 -0.49
C GLN A 579 35.78 -23.91 -0.41
N LEU A 580 34.48 -24.20 -0.29
CA LEU A 580 33.97 -25.58 -0.23
C LEU A 580 34.25 -26.36 -1.53
N LYS A 581 34.20 -25.72 -2.69
CA LYS A 581 34.60 -26.35 -3.96
C LYS A 581 36.06 -26.75 -3.97
N ASN A 582 36.94 -25.91 -3.43
CA ASN A 582 38.37 -26.23 -3.31
C ASN A 582 38.60 -27.39 -2.32
N GLU A 583 37.97 -27.34 -1.15
CA GLU A 583 38.04 -28.44 -0.16
C GLU A 583 37.51 -29.76 -0.72
N MET A 584 36.43 -29.72 -1.51
CA MET A 584 35.91 -30.90 -2.19
C MET A 584 36.90 -31.44 -3.23
N GLN A 585 37.61 -30.57 -3.95
CA GLN A 585 38.64 -31.00 -4.89
C GLN A 585 39.82 -31.63 -4.16
N ASP A 586 40.30 -31.01 -3.07
CA ASP A 586 41.38 -31.56 -2.24
C ASP A 586 41.00 -32.94 -1.66
N ALA A 587 39.74 -33.13 -1.25
CA ALA A 587 39.24 -34.41 -0.77
C ALA A 587 39.18 -35.47 -1.87
N LYS A 588 38.83 -35.09 -3.11
CA LYS A 588 38.88 -36.01 -4.26
C LYS A 588 40.31 -36.44 -4.57
N ASP A 589 41.23 -35.49 -4.62
CA ASP A 589 42.65 -35.77 -4.89
C ASP A 589 43.25 -36.68 -3.79
N GLN A 590 42.86 -36.49 -2.53
CA GLN A 590 43.22 -37.39 -1.43
C GLN A 590 42.61 -38.79 -1.60
N ASN A 591 41.35 -38.89 -2.03
CA ASN A 591 40.70 -40.18 -2.26
C ASN A 591 41.37 -40.96 -3.40
N GLU A 592 41.70 -40.29 -4.50
CA GLU A 592 42.49 -40.88 -5.60
C GLU A 592 43.84 -41.40 -5.09
N LEU A 593 44.54 -40.61 -4.27
CA LEU A 593 45.81 -41.04 -3.67
C LEU A 593 45.65 -42.27 -2.77
N LEU A 594 44.57 -42.34 -1.99
CA LEU A 594 44.26 -43.49 -1.15
C LEU A 594 43.92 -44.73 -1.99
N GLU A 595 43.19 -44.59 -3.09
CA GLU A 595 42.93 -45.68 -4.04
C GLU A 595 44.25 -46.23 -4.61
N PHE A 596 45.17 -45.35 -5.03
CA PHE A 596 46.51 -45.80 -5.45
C PHE A 596 47.26 -46.53 -4.35
N ARG A 597 47.16 -46.05 -3.11
CA ARG A 597 47.81 -46.69 -1.96
C ARG A 597 47.20 -48.06 -1.64
N VAL A 598 45.89 -48.21 -1.74
CA VAL A 598 45.18 -49.49 -1.56
C VAL A 598 45.65 -50.48 -2.63
N LEU A 599 45.67 -50.08 -3.90
CA LEU A 599 46.16 -50.92 -5.00
C LEU A 599 47.62 -51.36 -4.79
N GLU A 600 48.47 -50.47 -4.29
CA GLU A 600 49.87 -50.81 -3.96
C GLU A 600 49.96 -51.82 -2.81
N LEU A 601 49.08 -51.71 -1.81
CA LEU A 601 49.00 -52.64 -0.69
C LEU A 601 48.46 -54.01 -1.12
N GLU A 602 47.43 -54.06 -1.96
CA GLU A 602 46.89 -55.30 -2.54
C GLU A 602 47.94 -56.03 -3.40
N GLU A 603 48.74 -55.30 -4.19
CA GLU A 603 49.82 -55.91 -4.98
C GLU A 603 50.97 -56.41 -4.09
N ARG A 604 51.25 -55.75 -2.96
CA ARG A 604 52.18 -56.25 -1.93
C ARG A 604 51.66 -57.49 -1.22
N GLU A 605 50.35 -57.58 -0.97
CA GLU A 605 49.70 -58.76 -0.39
C GLU A 605 49.81 -59.96 -1.34
N ARG A 606 49.49 -59.78 -2.64
CA ARG A 606 49.68 -60.83 -3.65
C ARG A 606 51.11 -61.34 -3.77
N ARG A 607 52.10 -60.47 -3.55
CA ARG A 607 53.54 -60.80 -3.62
C ARG A 607 54.11 -61.36 -2.32
N SER A 608 53.36 -61.32 -1.22
CA SER A 608 53.81 -61.85 0.06
C SER A 608 53.53 -63.36 0.14
N PRO A 609 54.41 -64.17 0.78
CA PRO A 609 54.14 -65.59 1.00
C PRO A 609 52.86 -65.73 1.84
N ALA A 610 51.89 -66.48 1.33
CA ALA A 610 50.53 -66.57 1.88
C ALA A 610 50.52 -66.86 3.39
N PHE A 611 50.10 -65.88 4.19
CA PHE A 611 49.58 -66.12 5.53
C PHE A 611 48.14 -66.62 5.37
N ASN A 612 47.97 -67.94 5.37
CA ASN A 612 46.66 -68.60 5.24
C ASN A 612 45.79 -68.37 6.49
N LEU A 613 45.15 -67.21 6.61
CA LEU A 613 43.98 -67.01 7.48
C LEU A 613 42.73 -67.22 6.63
N HIS A 614 42.11 -68.40 6.75
CA HIS A 614 40.82 -68.68 6.13
C HIS A 614 39.72 -67.84 6.80
N ILE A 615 39.37 -66.70 6.20
CA ILE A 615 38.17 -65.95 6.56
C ILE A 615 37.01 -66.56 5.79
N THR A 616 36.17 -67.34 6.48
CA THR A 616 34.94 -67.90 5.92
C THR A 616 33.96 -66.78 5.55
N THR A 617 33.38 -66.86 4.35
CA THR A 617 32.33 -65.95 3.84
C THR A 617 31.18 -65.80 4.85
N PHE A 618 30.88 -64.54 5.21
CA PHE A 618 29.88 -64.18 6.21
C PHE A 618 28.46 -64.14 5.63
N PRO A 619 27.42 -64.65 6.32
CA PRO A 619 26.02 -64.42 5.96
C PRO A 619 25.60 -62.98 6.30
N GLU A 620 24.92 -62.31 5.37
CA GLU A 620 24.57 -60.87 5.36
C GLU A 620 23.76 -60.30 6.54
N ASN A 621 23.49 -61.05 7.61
CA ASN A 621 22.49 -60.64 8.61
C ASN A 621 22.83 -60.84 10.09
N ASN A 622 24.07 -61.18 10.45
CA ASN A 622 24.54 -61.11 11.84
C ASN A 622 25.84 -60.33 11.85
N GLY A 623 26.00 -59.44 12.84
CA GLY A 623 27.06 -58.42 12.94
C GLY A 623 28.49 -58.92 12.69
N SER A 624 29.43 -57.97 12.61
CA SER A 624 30.82 -58.23 12.18
C SER A 624 31.46 -59.41 12.93
N ALA A 625 32.47 -60.05 12.33
CA ALA A 625 33.20 -61.17 12.95
C ALA A 625 33.62 -60.86 14.39
N LEU A 626 34.03 -59.62 14.65
CA LEU A 626 34.36 -59.10 15.97
C LEU A 626 33.14 -59.06 16.89
N GLN A 627 31.98 -58.61 16.39
CA GLN A 627 30.73 -58.55 17.14
C GLN A 627 30.23 -59.95 17.52
N LEU A 628 30.34 -60.94 16.64
CA LEU A 628 30.03 -62.34 16.95
C LEU A 628 31.00 -62.93 17.97
N PHE A 629 32.29 -62.63 17.88
CA PHE A 629 33.29 -63.07 18.85
C PHE A 629 33.09 -62.43 20.22
N CYS A 630 32.88 -61.10 20.27
CA CYS A 630 32.55 -60.38 21.48
C CYS A 630 31.27 -60.92 22.13
N GLN A 631 30.24 -61.25 21.33
CA GLN A 631 28.99 -61.81 21.81
C GLN A 631 29.15 -63.25 22.34
N GLN A 632 30.02 -64.06 21.73
CA GLN A 632 30.37 -65.41 22.22
C GLN A 632 31.18 -65.36 23.53
N GLU A 633 32.07 -64.40 23.68
CA GLU A 633 32.86 -64.14 24.89
C GLU A 633 32.08 -63.36 25.98
N GLY A 634 30.83 -62.98 25.71
CA GLY A 634 29.98 -62.24 26.66
C GLY A 634 30.38 -60.77 26.87
N ILE A 635 31.22 -60.23 25.99
CA ILE A 635 31.66 -58.83 25.98
C ILE A 635 30.52 -57.98 25.39
N LYS A 636 29.86 -57.21 26.25
CA LYS A 636 28.73 -56.34 25.87
C LYS A 636 29.11 -54.88 25.68
N ASP A 637 30.13 -54.42 26.40
CA ASP A 637 30.66 -53.05 26.31
C ASP A 637 32.18 -53.10 26.11
N VAL A 638 32.65 -52.47 25.04
CA VAL A 638 34.07 -52.38 24.68
C VAL A 638 34.57 -51.00 25.08
N ASN A 639 35.24 -50.91 26.23
CA ASN A 639 35.84 -49.65 26.67
C ASN A 639 37.25 -49.50 26.07
N ILE A 640 37.38 -48.63 25.06
CA ILE A 640 38.65 -48.39 24.36
C ILE A 640 39.76 -47.92 25.30
N SER A 641 39.44 -47.09 26.30
CA SER A 641 40.41 -46.64 27.32
C SER A 641 40.91 -47.79 28.19
N GLU A 642 40.07 -48.76 28.52
CA GLU A 642 40.47 -49.95 29.29
C GLU A 642 41.31 -50.92 28.45
N LEU A 643 40.97 -51.07 27.16
CA LEU A 643 41.72 -51.87 26.20
C LEU A 643 43.10 -51.28 25.93
N MET A 644 43.21 -49.96 25.73
CA MET A 644 44.50 -49.27 25.61
C MET A 644 45.38 -49.51 26.84
N LYS A 645 44.84 -49.37 28.06
CA LYS A 645 45.59 -49.67 29.30
C LYS A 645 46.09 -51.12 29.35
N LYS A 646 45.27 -52.09 28.94
CA LYS A 646 45.68 -53.51 28.90
C LYS A 646 46.75 -53.75 27.83
N LEU A 647 46.67 -53.03 26.72
CA LEU A 647 47.66 -53.09 25.64
C LEU A 647 49.01 -52.50 26.06
N ASP A 648 49.01 -51.39 26.79
CA ASP A 648 50.21 -50.75 27.34
C ASP A 648 50.94 -51.70 28.30
N ILE A 649 50.20 -52.33 29.23
CA ILE A 649 50.74 -53.33 30.17
C ILE A 649 51.33 -54.54 29.41
N LEU A 650 50.69 -54.97 28.32
CA LEU A 650 51.19 -56.04 27.46
C LEU A 650 52.47 -55.61 26.73
N GLY A 651 52.51 -54.38 26.21
CA GLY A 651 53.66 -53.82 25.50
C GLY A 651 54.91 -53.65 26.37
N ASP A 652 54.73 -53.41 27.67
CA ASP A 652 55.83 -53.32 28.65
C ASP A 652 56.47 -54.69 28.99
N ASN A 653 55.93 -55.79 28.46
CA ASN A 653 56.41 -57.13 28.76
C ASN A 653 57.64 -57.50 27.90
N GLY A 654 58.83 -57.52 28.51
CA GLY A 654 60.12 -57.73 27.82
C GLY A 654 60.35 -59.11 27.16
N ASN A 655 59.40 -60.03 27.27
CA ASN A 655 59.47 -61.40 26.71
C ASN A 655 58.71 -61.58 25.38
N LEU A 656 58.20 -60.50 24.78
CA LEU A 656 57.48 -60.57 23.51
C LEU A 656 58.41 -60.82 22.31
N ARG A 657 57.98 -61.67 21.39
CA ARG A 657 58.62 -61.82 20.06
C ARG A 657 58.36 -60.58 19.21
N ASN A 658 59.21 -60.32 18.23
CA ASN A 658 59.07 -59.15 17.33
C ASN A 658 57.68 -59.08 16.66
N GLU A 659 57.12 -60.22 16.26
CA GLU A 659 55.78 -60.30 15.67
C GLU A 659 54.67 -59.87 16.65
N GLU A 660 54.82 -60.21 17.93
CA GLU A 660 53.87 -59.85 18.99
C GLU A 660 53.99 -58.37 19.36
N GLN A 661 55.20 -57.83 19.36
CA GLN A 661 55.44 -56.39 19.53
C GLN A 661 54.80 -55.56 18.41
N VAL A 662 54.96 -56.00 17.15
CA VAL A 662 54.32 -55.35 16.00
C VAL A 662 52.80 -55.42 16.10
N ALA A 663 52.24 -56.57 16.48
CA ALA A 663 50.79 -56.73 16.66
C ALA A 663 50.23 -55.82 17.76
N ILE A 664 50.95 -55.67 18.88
CA ILE A 664 50.57 -54.76 19.98
C ILE A 664 50.58 -53.30 19.50
N ILE A 665 51.62 -52.86 18.79
CA ILE A 665 51.70 -51.48 18.26
C ILE A 665 50.58 -51.21 17.25
N GLN A 666 50.30 -52.17 16.37
CA GLN A 666 49.21 -52.06 15.39
C GLN A 666 47.85 -51.98 16.07
N ALA A 667 47.59 -52.84 17.06
CA ALA A 667 46.35 -52.81 17.83
C ALA A 667 46.18 -51.48 18.59
N GLY A 668 47.26 -50.90 19.14
CA GLY A 668 47.23 -49.60 19.81
C GLY A 668 46.91 -48.45 18.85
N THR A 669 47.47 -48.50 17.64
CA THR A 669 47.18 -47.51 16.58
C THR A 669 45.72 -47.57 16.16
N VAL A 670 45.16 -48.78 15.97
CA VAL A 670 43.75 -48.98 15.62
C VAL A 670 42.84 -48.49 16.73
N LEU A 671 43.11 -48.82 17.99
CA LEU A 671 42.31 -48.37 19.13
C LEU A 671 42.33 -46.83 19.27
N SER A 672 43.47 -46.19 19.04
CA SER A 672 43.58 -44.72 19.03
C SER A 672 42.76 -44.06 17.92
N LEU A 673 42.73 -44.65 16.72
CA LEU A 673 41.88 -44.18 15.62
C LEU A 673 40.39 -44.36 15.94
N CYS A 674 40.02 -45.50 16.51
CA CYS A 674 38.65 -45.76 16.96
C CYS A 674 38.21 -44.74 18.02
N GLU A 675 39.09 -44.37 18.97
CA GLU A 675 38.78 -43.36 19.99
C GLU A 675 38.53 -41.98 19.38
N LYS A 676 39.33 -41.58 18.38
CA LYS A 676 39.13 -40.32 17.65
C LYS A 676 37.82 -40.31 16.87
N TRP A 677 37.51 -41.41 16.20
CA TRP A 677 36.25 -41.58 15.47
C TRP A 677 35.03 -41.54 16.40
N LEU A 678 35.09 -42.22 17.56
CA LEU A 678 34.03 -42.15 18.57
C LEU A 678 33.80 -40.73 19.07
N LYS A 679 34.87 -40.01 19.41
CA LYS A 679 34.78 -38.59 19.82
C LYS A 679 34.17 -37.71 18.73
N GLN A 680 34.48 -37.97 17.47
CA GLN A 680 33.88 -37.24 16.35
C GLN A 680 32.39 -37.54 16.23
N ILE A 681 31.99 -38.81 16.36
CA ILE A 681 30.57 -39.22 16.34
C ILE A 681 29.81 -38.58 17.51
N GLU A 682 30.33 -38.65 18.73
CA GLU A 682 29.74 -38.01 19.92
C GLU A 682 29.60 -36.50 19.73
N GLY A 683 30.61 -35.84 19.13
CA GLY A 683 30.54 -34.42 18.79
C GLY A 683 29.45 -34.10 17.76
N THR A 684 29.30 -34.94 16.73
CA THR A 684 28.22 -34.77 15.74
C THR A 684 26.84 -35.05 16.32
N GLU A 685 26.71 -36.02 17.22
CA GLU A 685 25.47 -36.35 17.93
C GLU A 685 25.04 -35.19 18.84
N ALA A 686 25.98 -34.60 19.58
CA ALA A 686 25.72 -33.42 20.40
C ALA A 686 25.27 -32.22 19.54
N ALA A 687 25.93 -31.98 18.40
CA ALA A 687 25.55 -30.91 17.47
C ALA A 687 24.16 -31.12 16.85
N LEU A 688 23.83 -32.36 16.48
CA LEU A 688 22.50 -32.72 15.97
C LEU A 688 21.43 -32.55 17.06
N THR A 689 21.72 -32.98 18.28
CA THR A 689 20.80 -32.83 19.43
C THR A 689 20.54 -31.36 19.73
N GLN A 690 21.57 -30.51 19.67
CA GLN A 690 21.40 -29.06 19.81
C GLN A 690 20.53 -28.48 18.69
N LYS A 691 20.78 -28.89 17.44
CA LYS A 691 19.98 -28.43 16.28
C LYS A 691 18.52 -28.86 16.38
N MET A 692 18.25 -30.03 16.95
CA MET A 692 16.87 -30.47 17.24
C MET A 692 16.19 -29.56 18.26
N MET A 693 16.87 -29.21 19.35
CA MET A 693 16.33 -28.27 20.35
C MET A 693 16.06 -26.88 19.76
N ASP A 694 16.96 -26.39 18.90
CA ASP A 694 16.78 -25.09 18.25
C ASP A 694 15.54 -25.10 17.32
N LEU A 695 15.34 -26.18 16.56
CA LEU A 695 14.14 -26.36 15.73
C LEU A 695 12.85 -26.45 16.55
N GLU A 696 12.88 -27.10 17.73
CA GLU A 696 11.74 -27.10 18.65
C GLU A 696 11.41 -25.70 19.16
N ASN A 697 12.43 -24.91 19.51
CA ASN A 697 12.25 -23.52 19.94
C ASN A 697 11.70 -22.63 18.82
N GLU A 698 12.19 -22.78 17.59
CA GLU A 698 11.67 -22.05 16.42
C GLU A 698 10.21 -22.43 16.13
N LYS A 699 9.87 -23.72 16.20
CA LYS A 699 8.49 -24.20 16.05
C LYS A 699 7.54 -23.56 17.08
N ASP A 700 7.98 -23.43 18.32
CA ASP A 700 7.18 -22.79 19.38
C ASP A 700 7.00 -21.29 19.10
N LEU A 701 8.01 -20.61 18.55
CA LEU A 701 7.92 -19.22 18.14
C LEU A 701 6.93 -19.04 16.97
N PHE A 702 7.01 -19.89 15.95
CA PHE A 702 6.05 -19.89 14.83
C PHE A 702 4.63 -20.17 15.32
N SER A 703 4.46 -21.06 16.28
CA SER A 703 3.14 -21.36 16.88
C SER A 703 2.55 -20.14 17.58
N LYS A 704 3.37 -19.35 18.31
CA LYS A 704 2.93 -18.08 18.92
C LYS A 704 2.59 -17.03 17.87
N GLN A 705 3.43 -16.86 16.85
CA GLN A 705 3.16 -15.93 15.75
C GLN A 705 1.86 -16.28 15.01
N LYS A 706 1.61 -17.57 14.78
CA LYS A 706 0.35 -18.05 14.21
C LYS A 706 -0.83 -17.65 15.09
N GLY A 707 -0.74 -17.85 16.41
CA GLY A 707 -1.79 -17.43 17.35
C GLY A 707 -2.12 -15.94 17.25
N TYR A 708 -1.11 -15.06 17.23
CA TYR A 708 -1.34 -13.62 17.06
C TYR A 708 -2.01 -13.24 15.73
N LEU A 709 -1.67 -13.96 14.65
CA LEU A 709 -2.30 -13.75 13.35
C LEU A 709 -3.76 -14.21 13.33
N GLU A 710 -4.08 -15.31 14.02
CA GLU A 710 -5.45 -15.79 14.20
C GLU A 710 -6.28 -14.80 15.02
N GLU A 711 -5.74 -14.26 16.12
CA GLU A 711 -6.40 -13.23 16.94
C GLU A 711 -6.68 -11.94 16.14
N GLU A 712 -5.72 -11.46 15.35
CA GLU A 712 -5.91 -10.28 14.50
C GLU A 712 -6.91 -10.56 13.36
N LEU A 713 -6.97 -11.78 12.83
CA LEU A 713 -7.96 -12.18 11.82
C LEU A 713 -9.38 -12.15 12.42
N ASP A 714 -9.56 -12.70 13.62
CA ASP A 714 -10.83 -12.69 14.33
C ASP A 714 -11.28 -11.26 14.64
N TYR A 715 -10.36 -10.39 15.06
CA TYR A 715 -10.64 -8.98 15.26
C TYR A 715 -11.15 -8.30 13.98
N ARG A 716 -10.46 -8.51 12.85
CA ARG A 716 -10.89 -7.95 11.54
C ARG A 716 -12.24 -8.49 11.09
N LYS A 717 -12.50 -9.78 11.33
CA LYS A 717 -13.79 -10.40 11.03
C LYS A 717 -14.91 -9.77 11.86
N GLN A 718 -14.68 -9.58 13.15
CA GLN A 718 -15.64 -8.92 14.04
C GLN A 718 -15.92 -7.47 13.61
N ALA A 719 -14.88 -6.71 13.22
CA ALA A 719 -15.04 -5.35 12.71
C ALA A 719 -15.84 -5.31 11.39
N LEU A 720 -15.60 -6.28 10.51
CA LEU A 720 -16.34 -6.43 9.26
C LEU A 720 -17.82 -6.77 9.51
N ASP A 721 -18.10 -7.70 10.43
CA ASP A 721 -19.46 -8.08 10.82
C ASP A 721 -20.23 -6.90 11.42
N GLN A 722 -19.56 -6.09 12.26
CA GLN A 722 -20.13 -4.84 12.78
C GLN A 722 -20.45 -3.83 11.68
N ALA A 723 -19.58 -3.69 10.68
CA ALA A 723 -19.82 -2.82 9.53
C ALA A 723 -21.02 -3.31 8.69
N TYR A 724 -21.13 -4.62 8.47
CA TYR A 724 -22.27 -5.22 7.78
C TYR A 724 -23.59 -5.00 8.52
N MET A 725 -23.61 -5.21 9.84
CA MET A 725 -24.78 -4.91 10.66
C MET A 725 -25.18 -3.43 10.54
N LYS A 726 -24.20 -2.52 10.49
CA LYS A 726 -24.49 -1.09 10.35
C LYS A 726 -25.05 -0.73 8.99
N ILE A 727 -24.57 -1.36 7.92
CA ILE A 727 -25.12 -1.22 6.58
C ILE A 727 -26.57 -1.70 6.56
N GLN A 728 -26.87 -2.87 7.14
CA GLN A 728 -28.23 -3.39 7.20
C GLN A 728 -29.18 -2.50 8.02
N GLU A 729 -28.73 -1.94 9.15
CA GLU A 729 -29.51 -0.96 9.92
C GLU A 729 -29.85 0.28 9.09
N LEU A 730 -28.87 0.80 8.34
CA LEU A 730 -29.05 1.96 7.47
C LEU A 730 -29.99 1.63 6.30
N GLU A 731 -29.84 0.47 5.67
CA GLU A 731 -30.73 -0.01 4.61
C GLU A 731 -32.16 -0.19 5.10
N ALA A 732 -32.36 -0.81 6.28
CA ALA A 732 -33.67 -0.96 6.89
C ALA A 732 -34.31 0.39 7.24
N THR A 733 -33.51 1.35 7.73
CA THR A 733 -33.97 2.72 7.99
C THR A 733 -34.41 3.41 6.69
N LEU A 734 -33.65 3.22 5.61
CA LEU A 734 -33.95 3.75 4.28
C LEU A 734 -35.23 3.12 3.70
N TYR A 735 -35.39 1.81 3.87
CA TYR A 735 -36.57 1.07 3.41
C TYR A 735 -37.84 1.48 4.16
N ASN A 736 -37.75 1.66 5.48
CA ASN A 736 -38.85 2.16 6.32
C ASN A 736 -39.23 3.61 5.96
N ALA A 737 -38.25 4.47 5.68
CA ALA A 737 -38.49 5.83 5.20
C ALA A 737 -39.20 5.84 3.83
N LEU A 738 -38.87 4.90 2.95
CA LEU A 738 -39.54 4.72 1.66
C LEU A 738 -40.96 4.13 1.77
N GLN A 739 -41.25 3.33 2.80
CA GLN A 739 -42.58 2.74 3.02
C GLN A 739 -43.62 3.71 3.63
N GLN A 740 -43.19 4.76 4.34
CA GLN A 740 -44.11 5.71 4.96
C GLN A 740 -44.83 6.64 3.97
N ASP A 741 -44.53 6.59 2.67
CA ASP A 741 -45.22 7.38 1.64
C ASP A 741 -45.56 6.56 0.36
N PRO A 742 -46.60 5.70 0.40
CA PRO A 742 -46.88 4.74 -0.67
C PRO A 742 -47.50 5.35 -1.94
N GLY A 743 -47.77 6.66 -1.95
CA GLY A 743 -48.59 7.33 -2.95
C GLY A 743 -47.85 8.18 -3.98
N ARG A 744 -46.60 8.59 -3.72
CA ARG A 744 -45.80 9.31 -4.71
C ARG A 744 -44.97 8.31 -5.51
N ARG A 745 -45.27 8.19 -6.80
CA ARG A 745 -44.31 7.63 -7.76
C ARG A 745 -42.98 8.32 -7.52
N ALA A 746 -41.89 7.56 -7.43
CA ALA A 746 -40.52 8.04 -7.24
C ALA A 746 -40.00 9.00 -8.35
N SER A 747 -40.90 9.51 -9.21
CA SER A 747 -40.67 10.46 -10.29
C SER A 747 -41.23 11.86 -10.06
N GLU A 748 -41.90 12.15 -8.94
CA GLU A 748 -42.12 13.55 -8.54
C GLU A 748 -40.88 14.04 -7.80
N SER A 749 -40.08 14.85 -8.49
CA SER A 749 -38.89 15.49 -7.96
C SER A 749 -39.17 16.10 -6.57
N LEU A 750 -38.50 15.58 -5.54
CA LEU A 750 -38.34 16.26 -4.24
C LEU A 750 -38.16 17.76 -4.50
N ASN A 751 -38.97 18.60 -3.86
CA ASN A 751 -38.78 20.04 -3.95
C ASN A 751 -37.36 20.39 -3.48
N GLU A 752 -36.78 21.49 -4.00
CA GLU A 752 -35.37 21.84 -3.74
C GLU A 752 -35.07 21.89 -2.23
N VAL A 753 -36.01 22.38 -1.42
CA VAL A 753 -35.95 22.40 0.05
C VAL A 753 -35.86 20.99 0.65
N GLN A 754 -36.65 20.04 0.17
CA GLN A 754 -36.61 18.65 0.64
C GLN A 754 -35.33 17.92 0.20
N ARG A 755 -34.74 18.29 -0.94
CA ARG A 755 -33.42 17.78 -1.37
C ARG A 755 -32.30 18.35 -0.52
N GLU A 756 -32.37 19.63 -0.18
CA GLU A 756 -31.41 20.28 0.72
C GLU A 756 -31.51 19.72 2.14
N ASP A 757 -32.71 19.51 2.67
CA ASP A 757 -32.93 18.88 3.97
C ASP A 757 -32.40 17.43 4.00
N LEU A 758 -32.65 16.66 2.94
CA LEU A 758 -32.12 15.30 2.80
C LEU A 758 -30.59 15.29 2.69
N ARG A 759 -29.99 16.20 1.89
CA ARG A 759 -28.52 16.35 1.85
C ARG A 759 -27.97 16.74 3.22
N ALA A 760 -28.61 17.66 3.93
CA ALA A 760 -28.18 18.08 5.26
C ALA A 760 -28.27 16.94 6.28
N ALA A 761 -29.32 16.11 6.22
CA ALA A 761 -29.49 14.93 7.06
C ALA A 761 -28.44 13.86 6.76
N VAL A 762 -28.20 13.55 5.47
CA VAL A 762 -27.15 12.62 5.03
C VAL A 762 -25.77 13.13 5.46
N GLU A 763 -25.49 14.42 5.32
CA GLU A 763 -24.20 15.00 5.71
C GLU A 763 -24.03 15.07 7.24
N LYS A 764 -25.12 15.10 7.99
CA LYS A 764 -25.11 14.98 9.45
C LYS A 764 -24.79 13.54 9.89
N VAL A 765 -25.40 12.55 9.26
CA VAL A 765 -25.10 11.12 9.48
C VAL A 765 -23.66 10.81 9.07
N ARG A 766 -23.20 11.31 7.92
CA ARG A 766 -21.82 11.16 7.46
C ARG A 766 -20.81 11.75 8.43
N ARG A 767 -21.07 12.95 8.96
CA ARG A 767 -20.25 13.59 10.01
C ARG A 767 -20.27 12.80 11.33
N GLN A 768 -21.39 12.19 11.68
CA GLN A 768 -21.50 11.35 12.87
C GLN A 768 -20.70 10.05 12.72
N ILE A 769 -20.82 9.37 11.58
CA ILE A 769 -20.04 8.16 11.27
C ILE A 769 -18.54 8.47 11.25
N LEU A 770 -18.11 9.59 10.63
CA LEU A 770 -16.70 9.98 10.65
C LEU A 770 -16.18 10.25 12.07
N ARG A 771 -16.99 10.89 12.92
CA ARG A 771 -16.61 11.11 14.33
C ARG A 771 -16.49 9.81 15.10
N GLN A 772 -17.46 8.91 14.95
CA GLN A 772 -17.43 7.60 15.60
C GLN A 772 -16.25 6.76 15.12
N SER A 773 -15.96 6.76 13.81
CA SER A 773 -14.77 6.08 13.27
C SER A 773 -13.49 6.61 13.90
N ARG A 774 -13.33 7.94 14.00
CA ARG A 774 -12.15 8.55 14.64
C ARG A 774 -12.05 8.25 16.13
N GLU A 775 -13.18 8.18 16.83
CA GLU A 775 -13.22 7.77 18.24
C GLU A 775 -12.78 6.32 18.42
N PHE A 776 -13.25 5.40 17.56
CA PHE A 776 -12.79 4.01 17.54
C PHE A 776 -11.31 3.89 17.19
N ASP A 777 -10.84 4.58 16.15
CA ASP A 777 -9.42 4.59 15.78
C ASP A 777 -8.54 5.10 16.92
N SER A 778 -9.01 6.10 17.67
CA SER A 778 -8.31 6.65 18.84
C SER A 778 -8.30 5.66 20.01
N GLN A 779 -9.38 4.91 20.23
CA GLN A 779 -9.44 3.85 21.24
C GLN A 779 -8.48 2.70 20.92
N ILE A 780 -8.48 2.22 19.67
CA ILE A 780 -7.55 1.18 19.21
C ILE A 780 -6.11 1.63 19.36
N LEU A 781 -5.81 2.89 19.01
CA LEU A 781 -4.48 3.46 19.17
C LEU A 781 -4.08 3.48 20.66
N HIS A 782 -5.00 3.82 21.54
CA HIS A 782 -4.76 3.85 22.99
C HIS A 782 -4.47 2.46 23.55
N GLU A 783 -5.30 1.46 23.22
CA GLU A 783 -5.11 0.06 23.63
C GLU A 783 -3.77 -0.50 23.12
N ARG A 784 -3.42 -0.22 21.85
CA ARG A 784 -2.13 -0.63 21.28
C ARG A 784 -0.94 0.06 21.98
N MET A 785 -1.11 1.31 22.38
CA MET A 785 -0.08 2.06 23.11
C MET A 785 0.13 1.49 24.53
N GLU A 786 -0.95 1.11 25.23
CA GLU A 786 -0.85 0.43 26.53
C GLU A 786 -0.15 -0.93 26.43
N LEU A 787 -0.50 -1.75 25.43
CA LEU A 787 0.16 -3.03 25.19
C LEU A 787 1.65 -2.85 24.89
N LEU A 788 2.00 -1.84 24.08
CA LEU A 788 3.38 -1.49 23.80
C LEU A 788 4.13 -1.09 25.08
N GLN A 789 3.49 -0.30 25.94
CA GLN A 789 4.06 0.15 27.21
C GLN A 789 4.30 -1.02 28.16
N GLN A 790 3.36 -1.97 28.25
CA GLN A 790 3.51 -3.20 29.03
C GLN A 790 4.65 -4.07 28.50
N ALA A 791 4.76 -4.21 27.17
CA ALA A 791 5.85 -4.96 26.54
C ALA A 791 7.21 -4.30 26.80
N GLN A 792 7.31 -2.97 26.69
CA GLN A 792 8.53 -2.21 27.01
C GLN A 792 8.92 -2.34 28.49
N GLN A 793 7.94 -2.33 29.40
CA GLN A 793 8.20 -2.56 30.82
C GLN A 793 8.75 -3.97 31.06
N ARG A 794 8.20 -4.98 30.37
CA ARG A 794 8.68 -6.35 30.47
C ARG A 794 10.09 -6.52 29.91
N ILE A 795 10.45 -5.80 28.85
CA ILE A 795 11.80 -5.78 28.30
C ILE A 795 12.80 -5.25 29.35
N ARG A 796 12.51 -4.11 29.99
CA ARG A 796 13.37 -3.59 31.08
C ARG A 796 13.56 -4.59 32.21
N GLU A 797 12.50 -5.25 32.67
CA GLU A 797 12.61 -6.26 33.73
C GLU A 797 13.51 -7.45 33.31
N LEU A 798 13.51 -7.81 32.03
CA LEU A 798 14.37 -8.87 31.51
C LEU A 798 15.81 -8.39 31.36
N GLU A 799 16.04 -7.16 30.92
CA GLU A 799 17.36 -6.52 30.88
C GLU A 799 17.99 -6.48 32.28
N ASP A 800 17.24 -6.06 33.30
CA ASP A 800 17.69 -6.04 34.70
C ASP A 800 18.09 -7.45 35.20
N LYS A 801 17.32 -8.48 34.81
CA LYS A 801 17.63 -9.87 35.16
C LYS A 801 18.88 -10.39 34.46
N ILE A 802 19.05 -10.07 33.18
CA ILE A 802 20.26 -10.40 32.42
C ILE A 802 21.47 -9.74 33.06
N GLU A 803 21.34 -8.49 33.50
CA GLU A 803 22.45 -7.76 34.13
C GLU A 803 22.80 -8.32 35.51
N LEU A 804 21.80 -8.78 36.28
CA LEU A 804 22.03 -9.53 37.52
C LEU A 804 22.76 -10.86 37.25
N GLN A 805 22.33 -11.62 36.23
CA GLN A 805 22.98 -12.88 35.84
C GLN A 805 24.42 -12.66 35.38
N LYS A 806 24.70 -11.60 34.62
CA LYS A 806 26.07 -11.23 34.23
C LYS A 806 26.96 -10.94 35.44
N ARG A 807 26.44 -10.25 36.48
CA ARG A 807 27.19 -10.03 37.72
C ARG A 807 27.48 -11.34 38.46
N GLN A 808 26.50 -12.25 38.53
CA GLN A 808 26.68 -13.57 39.16
C GLN A 808 27.71 -14.42 38.42
N LEU A 809 27.67 -14.43 37.08
CA LEU A 809 28.67 -15.11 36.24
C LEU A 809 30.07 -14.58 36.52
N LYS A 810 30.23 -13.25 36.56
CA LYS A 810 31.52 -12.61 36.86
C LYS A 810 32.03 -12.99 38.26
N GLU A 811 31.14 -13.05 39.25
CA GLU A 811 31.51 -13.45 40.61
C GLU A 811 31.93 -14.93 40.68
N ILE A 812 31.30 -15.80 39.89
CA ILE A 812 31.69 -17.22 39.76
C ILE A 812 33.05 -17.33 39.05
N GLU A 813 33.28 -16.59 37.97
CA GLU A 813 34.56 -16.54 37.27
C GLU A 813 35.69 -16.06 38.19
N GLU A 814 35.46 -15.01 38.98
CA GLU A 814 36.42 -14.50 39.97
C GLU A 814 36.72 -15.55 41.07
N LYS A 815 35.70 -16.26 41.57
CA LYS A 815 35.88 -17.36 42.53
C LYS A 815 36.66 -18.53 41.91
N PHE A 816 36.40 -18.85 40.64
CA PHE A 816 37.10 -19.91 39.93
C PHE A 816 38.57 -19.55 39.71
N LEU A 817 38.86 -18.31 39.29
CA LEU A 817 40.22 -17.78 39.16
C LEU A 817 40.96 -17.81 40.51
N PHE A 818 40.28 -17.43 41.60
CA PHE A 818 40.87 -17.50 42.94
C PHE A 818 41.21 -18.94 43.34
N LEU A 819 40.31 -19.90 43.13
CA LEU A 819 40.58 -21.32 43.37
C LEU A 819 41.72 -21.84 42.51
N PHE A 820 41.73 -21.50 41.22
CA PHE A 820 42.79 -21.89 40.30
C PHE A 820 44.17 -21.37 40.73
N LEU A 821 44.25 -20.08 41.13
CA LEU A 821 45.46 -19.49 41.69
C LEU A 821 45.87 -20.17 43.00
N PHE A 822 44.92 -20.43 43.90
CA PHE A 822 45.18 -21.10 45.17
C PHE A 822 45.75 -22.51 44.97
N PHE A 823 45.15 -23.33 44.09
CA PHE A 823 45.65 -24.66 43.78
C PHE A 823 46.98 -24.63 43.03
N SER A 824 47.18 -23.68 42.12
CA SER A 824 48.46 -23.50 41.42
C SER A 824 49.58 -23.15 42.38
N LEU A 825 49.33 -22.23 43.34
CA LEU A 825 50.27 -21.90 44.42
C LEU A 825 50.53 -23.09 45.35
N ALA A 826 49.49 -23.82 45.74
CA ALA A 826 49.64 -25.02 46.57
C ALA A 826 50.51 -26.07 45.87
N PHE A 827 50.37 -26.23 44.55
CA PHE A 827 51.18 -27.18 43.76
C PHE A 827 52.65 -26.75 43.65
N ILE A 828 52.92 -25.44 43.59
CA ILE A 828 54.29 -24.89 43.55
C ILE A 828 54.98 -24.99 44.92
N VAL A 829 54.22 -24.91 46.02
CA VAL A 829 54.74 -24.89 47.40
C VAL A 829 54.79 -26.29 48.04
N TRP A 830 54.23 -27.31 47.39
CA TRP A 830 54.30 -28.69 47.87
C TRP A 830 55.68 -29.31 47.58
N PRO A 831 56.47 -29.70 48.61
CA PRO A 831 57.83 -30.25 48.44
C PRO A 831 57.89 -31.60 47.74
#